data_AF-A0A178EK11-F1
#
_entry.id   AF-A0A178EK11-F1
#
_cell.length_a   1.000
_cell.length_b   1.000
_cell.length_c   1.000
_cell.angle_alpha   90.00
_cell.angle_beta   90.00
_cell.angle_gamma   90.00
#
_symmetry.space_group_name_H-M   'P 1'
#
loop_
_entity.id
_entity.type
_entity.pdbx_description
1 polymer ?
#
loop_
_entity_poly.entity_id
_entity_poly.type
_entity_poly.pdbx_seq_one_letter_code
_entity_poly.pdbx_strand_id
1 'polypeptide(L)'
;MNSKQAACLNCRRSKIKCRREEDAPVCERCQNVGIDCVIPEFHIGRQKGVKNKRSGLEKAIYQVEEAIKKRKSDVATSQSTLQHLQRLLDEAQGTEHPSKSDHSPPLGDDEDHQIATKDAAVTSSDDQLAIEGVENPLQLLARASDLRIASPHDLNTATPESKVNGSEQSAFLDVHHFFLPMKASLDQGPGLDPIDVGLVTMEEAETLIQYFHQKLAHTRWGLDPLVHTLPFVRNRSAFLFTTLLAMTAIFLPEAASLAKRLLLHRRYLAEQVIVRKFRSVEIVLAFMVSIPWMPPGSHASDDDASLYIATALSIALDLSLDKIILPSSSFNNDLIRKIPKADCLDARKALVMDGFEDVDIDSEWGQRLVRRRERVWIALYVLERGVCLARGRSYCVPKTSLIQNSDAWHFHPYSDAQDGPLVSMAVLRSDLDDLFSEVRQRCDNCRIADVGSKVAQEIDNAIESFFNKWSRTWTSVIGDTESKNLPPYVEILVTHTRLSTYSMLLNHRSAPPEVKRSFRASALSSALNVMRAAIQGEARLKSMPNNTVTMICFAASIALALSAPVPSKTGNNSLAPSVRNLISETATVLERIGSTPSHRNGASVVYGRFLRVLVKQAPTIEPAIYHHPPQDIAPSMAIPDLLSPLPTDPALTANPIPNDHIGPFWPETLPFSTMSYNEVNETITNSDLFSAALLDLPWNENNPLFSDWINLPEFNFP
;
A
#
# COMPACT_ATOMS: atom_id res chain seq x y z
N MET A 1 -42.73 -19.72 -43.62
CA MET A 1 -42.18 -19.33 -42.30
C MET A 1 -43.06 -18.21 -41.77
N ASN A 2 -44.07 -18.53 -40.96
CA ASN A 2 -45.06 -17.54 -40.51
C ASN A 2 -44.43 -16.59 -39.49
N SER A 3 -44.33 -15.30 -39.84
CA SER A 3 -43.91 -14.27 -38.90
C SER A 3 -44.90 -14.25 -37.73
N LYS A 4 -44.40 -14.36 -36.49
CA LYS A 4 -45.25 -14.32 -35.29
C LYS A 4 -45.74 -12.88 -35.09
N GLN A 5 -46.87 -12.52 -35.69
CA GLN A 5 -47.50 -11.21 -35.48
C GLN A 5 -48.12 -11.10 -34.08
N ALA A 6 -48.00 -9.92 -33.46
CA ALA A 6 -48.54 -9.64 -32.14
C ALA A 6 -50.09 -9.63 -32.12
N ALA A 7 -50.69 -10.09 -31.01
CA ALA A 7 -52.13 -10.00 -30.81
C ALA A 7 -52.60 -8.55 -30.65
N CYS A 8 -53.77 -8.20 -31.21
CA CYS A 8 -54.36 -6.87 -31.05
C CYS A 8 -54.71 -6.55 -29.58
N LEU A 9 -54.81 -5.25 -29.25
CA LEU A 9 -55.04 -4.79 -27.88
C LEU A 9 -56.34 -5.32 -27.27
N ASN A 10 -57.40 -5.47 -28.06
CA ASN A 10 -58.70 -5.95 -27.58
C ASN A 10 -58.71 -7.44 -27.22
N CYS A 11 -58.13 -8.30 -28.07
CA CYS A 11 -57.95 -9.72 -27.75
C CYS A 11 -57.01 -9.90 -26.56
N ARG A 12 -55.97 -9.07 -26.44
CA ARG A 12 -55.04 -9.07 -25.31
C ARG A 12 -55.70 -8.66 -24.00
N ARG A 13 -56.49 -7.58 -23.98
CA ARG A 13 -57.24 -7.12 -22.79
C ARG A 13 -58.25 -8.16 -22.31
N SER A 14 -58.87 -8.84 -23.28
CA SER A 14 -59.82 -9.92 -23.03
C SER A 14 -59.16 -11.27 -22.69
N LYS A 15 -57.82 -11.36 -22.76
CA LYS A 15 -57.03 -12.59 -22.54
C LYS A 15 -57.48 -13.79 -23.41
N ILE A 16 -57.83 -13.53 -24.66
CA ILE A 16 -58.23 -14.58 -25.61
C ILE A 16 -57.30 -14.59 -26.84
N LYS A 17 -57.29 -15.73 -27.55
CA LYS A 17 -56.44 -15.92 -28.74
C LYS A 17 -56.90 -15.00 -29.89
N CYS A 18 -55.98 -14.20 -30.41
CA CYS A 18 -56.21 -13.38 -31.60
C CYS A 18 -55.93 -14.22 -32.85
N ARG A 19 -56.96 -14.49 -33.67
CA ARG A 19 -56.82 -15.20 -34.95
C ARG A 19 -56.98 -14.21 -36.10
N ARG A 20 -56.06 -14.27 -37.05
CA ARG A 20 -55.99 -13.40 -38.22
C ARG A 20 -55.41 -14.20 -39.39
N GLU A 21 -55.97 -14.00 -40.57
CA GLU A 21 -55.47 -14.56 -41.84
C GLU A 21 -54.34 -13.69 -42.40
N GLU A 22 -53.46 -14.28 -43.21
CA GLU A 22 -52.33 -13.54 -43.81
C GLU A 22 -52.86 -12.33 -44.61
N ASP A 23 -52.30 -11.15 -44.35
CA ASP A 23 -52.67 -9.83 -44.93
C ASP A 23 -54.04 -9.22 -44.56
N ALA A 24 -54.79 -9.80 -43.62
CA ALA A 24 -56.03 -9.19 -43.13
C ALA A 24 -55.77 -8.04 -42.12
N PRO A 25 -56.30 -6.82 -42.31
CA PRO A 25 -56.05 -5.68 -41.41
C PRO A 25 -56.68 -5.88 -40.02
N VAL A 26 -57.81 -6.60 -39.94
CA VAL A 26 -58.61 -6.80 -38.72
C VAL A 26 -58.60 -8.28 -38.35
N CYS A 27 -58.59 -8.61 -37.05
CA CYS A 27 -58.69 -10.00 -36.60
C CYS A 27 -60.15 -10.48 -36.60
N GLU A 28 -60.35 -11.79 -36.73
CA GLU A 28 -61.67 -12.43 -36.89
C GLU A 28 -62.68 -11.97 -35.82
N ARG A 29 -62.24 -11.85 -34.55
CA ARG A 29 -63.10 -11.38 -33.47
C ARG A 29 -63.44 -9.91 -33.58
N CYS A 30 -62.45 -9.06 -33.82
CA CYS A 30 -62.70 -7.61 -33.92
C CYS A 30 -63.63 -7.31 -35.08
N GLN A 31 -63.53 -8.07 -36.17
CA GLN A 31 -64.45 -8.00 -37.30
C GLN A 31 -65.87 -8.42 -36.90
N ASN A 32 -66.02 -9.57 -36.22
CA ASN A 32 -67.34 -10.07 -35.82
C ASN A 32 -68.04 -9.21 -34.77
N VAL A 33 -67.28 -8.56 -33.88
CA VAL A 33 -67.84 -7.70 -32.81
C VAL A 33 -67.94 -6.24 -33.26
N GLY A 34 -67.39 -5.87 -34.42
CA GLY A 34 -67.41 -4.49 -34.93
C GLY A 34 -66.61 -3.51 -34.07
N ILE A 35 -65.48 -3.96 -33.50
CA ILE A 35 -64.62 -3.13 -32.63
C ILE A 35 -63.27 -2.93 -33.31
N ASP A 36 -62.69 -1.75 -33.13
CA ASP A 36 -61.39 -1.38 -33.67
C ASP A 36 -60.26 -2.38 -33.28
N CYS A 37 -59.36 -2.67 -34.23
CA CYS A 37 -58.38 -3.76 -34.14
C CYS A 37 -56.94 -3.23 -34.22
N VAL A 38 -56.52 -2.53 -33.17
CA VAL A 38 -55.18 -1.93 -33.11
C VAL A 38 -54.12 -2.97 -32.72
N ILE A 39 -53.10 -3.11 -33.56
CA ILE A 39 -51.93 -3.97 -33.32
C ILE A 39 -50.77 -3.09 -32.85
N PRO A 40 -50.13 -3.39 -31.72
CA PRO A 40 -48.93 -2.66 -31.31
C PRO A 40 -47.73 -3.06 -32.21
N GLU A 41 -46.92 -2.08 -32.60
CA GLU A 41 -45.71 -2.28 -33.45
C GLU A 41 -44.61 -3.12 -32.77
N PHE A 42 -44.71 -3.38 -31.46
CA PHE A 42 -43.73 -4.15 -30.69
C PHE A 42 -44.39 -5.07 -29.65
N HIS A 43 -43.70 -6.17 -29.31
CA HIS A 43 -44.14 -7.11 -28.28
C HIS A 43 -43.98 -6.51 -26.87
N ILE A 44 -44.94 -5.69 -26.45
CA ILE A 44 -45.03 -5.18 -25.08
C ILE A 44 -45.15 -6.37 -24.11
N GLY A 45 -44.33 -6.46 -23.06
CA GLY A 45 -44.41 -7.50 -22.02
C GLY A 45 -45.68 -7.43 -21.15
N ARG A 46 -45.89 -8.40 -20.27
CA ARG A 46 -47.09 -8.48 -19.40
C ARG A 46 -47.08 -7.38 -18.34
N GLN A 47 -47.86 -6.31 -18.51
CA GLN A 47 -48.12 -5.36 -17.42
C GLN A 47 -48.81 -6.07 -16.25
N LYS A 48 -48.21 -6.00 -15.05
CA LYS A 48 -48.83 -6.45 -13.80
C LYS A 48 -50.05 -5.54 -13.52
N GLY A 49 -51.22 -6.16 -13.42
CA GLY A 49 -52.48 -5.45 -13.25
C GLY A 49 -52.55 -4.70 -11.93
N VAL A 50 -53.00 -3.45 -12.00
CA VAL A 50 -53.41 -2.60 -10.88
C VAL A 50 -54.68 -3.19 -10.28
N LYS A 51 -54.59 -3.85 -9.11
CA LYS A 51 -55.65 -4.11 -8.13
C LYS A 51 -55.08 -4.94 -6.96
N ASN A 52 -54.19 -4.36 -6.18
CA ASN A 52 -54.00 -4.76 -4.78
C ASN A 52 -54.34 -3.54 -3.95
N LYS A 53 -55.57 -3.50 -3.41
CA LYS A 53 -56.05 -2.39 -2.56
C LYS A 53 -55.35 -2.30 -1.20
N ARG A 54 -54.45 -3.23 -0.88
CA ARG A 54 -53.69 -3.27 0.38
C ARG A 54 -52.21 -3.53 0.07
N SER A 55 -51.33 -2.65 0.50
CA SER A 55 -49.87 -2.77 0.34
C SER A 55 -49.16 -2.57 1.67
N GLY A 56 -48.04 -3.26 1.86
CA GLY A 56 -47.25 -3.16 3.08
C GLY A 56 -47.98 -3.73 4.31
N LEU A 57 -47.96 -2.97 5.40
CA LEU A 57 -48.44 -3.37 6.72
C LEU A 57 -49.92 -3.79 6.75
N GLU A 58 -50.80 -3.11 6.00
CA GLU A 58 -52.22 -3.47 5.94
C GLU A 58 -52.48 -4.87 5.36
N LYS A 59 -51.62 -5.32 4.44
CA LYS A 59 -51.72 -6.66 3.87
C LYS A 59 -51.25 -7.72 4.88
N ALA A 60 -50.21 -7.40 5.66
CA ALA A 60 -49.71 -8.26 6.71
C ALA A 60 -50.74 -8.40 7.86
N ILE A 61 -51.33 -7.28 8.31
CA ILE A 61 -52.39 -7.27 9.34
C ILE A 61 -53.58 -8.12 8.89
N TYR A 62 -54.07 -7.91 7.66
CA TYR A 62 -55.20 -8.69 7.14
C TYR A 62 -54.90 -10.20 7.05
N GLN A 63 -53.67 -10.57 6.67
CA GLN A 63 -53.25 -11.98 6.62
C GLN A 63 -53.17 -12.61 8.00
N VAL A 64 -52.74 -11.86 9.01
CA VAL A 64 -52.69 -12.32 10.42
C VAL A 64 -54.11 -12.45 10.98
N GLU A 65 -55.00 -11.49 10.73
CA GLU A 65 -56.42 -11.56 11.13
C GLU A 65 -57.13 -12.76 10.51
N GLU A 66 -56.89 -13.04 9.23
CA GLU A 66 -57.50 -14.17 8.52
C GLU A 66 -56.94 -15.50 9.03
N ALA A 67 -55.65 -15.57 9.35
CA ALA A 67 -55.02 -16.74 9.95
C ALA A 67 -55.55 -17.05 11.36
N ILE A 68 -55.86 -16.03 12.16
CA ILE A 68 -56.46 -16.19 13.51
C ILE A 68 -57.93 -16.64 13.39
N LYS A 69 -58.69 -16.07 12.46
CA LYS A 69 -60.08 -16.50 12.19
C LYS A 69 -60.16 -17.95 11.75
N LYS A 70 -59.21 -18.39 10.90
CA LYS A 70 -59.17 -19.75 10.36
C LYS A 70 -58.69 -20.79 11.37
N ARG A 71 -57.95 -20.38 12.41
CA ARG A 71 -57.45 -21.27 13.48
C ARG A 71 -58.35 -21.37 14.72
N LYS A 72 -59.37 -20.50 14.85
CA LYS A 72 -60.39 -20.63 15.92
C LYS A 72 -61.32 -21.84 15.75
N SER A 73 -61.30 -22.52 14.60
CA SER A 73 -62.16 -23.68 14.31
C SER A 73 -61.53 -25.05 14.59
N ASP A 74 -60.23 -25.14 14.89
CA ASP A 74 -59.54 -26.41 15.16
C ASP A 74 -59.20 -26.55 16.66
N VAL A 75 -59.73 -27.60 17.30
CA VAL A 75 -59.75 -27.80 18.77
C VAL A 75 -58.42 -28.32 19.35
N ALA A 76 -57.31 -28.17 18.65
CA ALA A 76 -55.99 -28.55 19.18
C ALA A 76 -54.90 -27.59 18.70
N THR A 77 -54.72 -26.46 19.38
CA THR A 77 -53.53 -25.61 19.19
C THR A 77 -53.17 -24.92 20.51
N SER A 78 -51.87 -24.88 20.81
CA SER A 78 -51.26 -24.30 22.00
C SER A 78 -51.75 -22.88 22.28
N GLN A 79 -52.46 -22.70 23.40
CA GLN A 79 -53.01 -21.41 23.85
C GLN A 79 -51.97 -20.28 23.89
N SER A 80 -50.69 -20.59 24.09
CA SER A 80 -49.62 -19.58 24.15
C SER A 80 -49.36 -18.88 22.81
N THR A 81 -49.50 -19.58 21.68
CA THR A 81 -49.24 -19.00 20.35
C THR A 81 -50.36 -18.06 19.93
N LEU A 82 -51.61 -18.39 20.27
CA LEU A 82 -52.75 -17.49 20.04
C LEU A 82 -52.67 -16.25 20.94
N GLN A 83 -52.28 -16.39 22.20
CA GLN A 83 -52.08 -15.26 23.11
C GLN A 83 -50.93 -14.34 22.66
N HIS A 84 -49.85 -14.89 22.10
CA HIS A 84 -48.74 -14.12 21.55
C HIS A 84 -49.14 -13.34 20.29
N LEU A 85 -49.89 -13.97 19.37
CA LEU A 85 -50.39 -13.32 18.16
C LEU A 85 -51.44 -12.24 18.45
N GLN A 86 -52.27 -12.43 19.49
CA GLN A 86 -53.21 -11.39 19.94
C GLN A 86 -52.47 -10.20 20.57
N ARG A 87 -51.42 -10.45 21.36
CA ARG A 87 -50.57 -9.38 21.92
C ARG A 87 -49.92 -8.51 20.85
N LEU A 88 -49.37 -9.13 19.80
CA LEU A 88 -48.75 -8.41 18.68
C LEU A 88 -49.77 -7.61 17.85
N LEU A 89 -51.02 -8.03 17.81
CA LEU A 89 -52.11 -7.28 17.18
C LEU A 89 -52.54 -6.07 18.01
N ASP A 90 -52.62 -6.24 19.34
CA ASP A 90 -52.94 -5.15 20.26
C ASP A 90 -51.82 -4.09 20.31
N GLU A 91 -50.56 -4.51 20.25
CA GLU A 91 -49.38 -3.62 20.14
C GLU A 91 -49.34 -2.85 18.82
N ALA A 92 -49.82 -3.45 17.72
CA ALA A 92 -49.91 -2.78 16.42
C ALA A 92 -51.10 -1.80 16.31
N GLN A 93 -52.09 -1.90 17.20
CA GLN A 93 -53.32 -1.11 17.17
C GLN A 93 -53.39 0.02 18.23
N GLY A 94 -52.43 0.12 19.17
CA GLY A 94 -52.49 1.09 20.26
C GLY A 94 -51.34 2.11 20.29
N THR A 95 -51.65 3.39 20.06
CA THR A 95 -50.83 4.53 20.51
C THR A 95 -51.65 5.40 21.46
N GLU A 96 -51.00 5.81 22.57
CA GLU A 96 -51.36 6.86 23.55
C GLU A 96 -52.20 6.48 24.80
N HIS A 97 -51.53 6.32 25.97
CA HIS A 97 -51.63 7.25 27.11
C HIS A 97 -50.70 6.89 28.31
N PRO A 98 -50.16 7.85 29.08
CA PRO A 98 -49.17 7.63 30.16
C PRO A 98 -49.74 7.84 31.59
N SER A 99 -49.22 7.11 32.59
CA SER A 99 -49.12 7.43 34.05
C SER A 99 -48.90 6.12 34.84
N LYS A 100 -48.30 6.00 36.02
CA LYS A 100 -47.45 6.75 36.98
C LYS A 100 -47.00 5.69 38.04
N SER A 101 -45.82 5.86 38.68
CA SER A 101 -45.40 5.49 40.07
C SER A 101 -45.90 4.18 40.73
N ASP A 102 -45.15 3.36 41.46
CA ASP A 102 -44.14 3.65 42.49
C ASP A 102 -43.52 2.34 43.03
N HIS A 103 -42.28 2.48 43.54
CA HIS A 103 -41.66 1.82 44.71
C HIS A 103 -41.41 0.30 44.83
N SER A 104 -40.39 0.02 45.65
CA SER A 104 -39.45 -1.11 45.70
C SER A 104 -39.75 -2.14 46.84
N PRO A 105 -38.89 -3.14 47.18
CA PRO A 105 -39.24 -4.55 47.48
C PRO A 105 -39.20 -4.87 49.02
N PRO A 106 -39.27 -6.14 49.54
CA PRO A 106 -38.17 -7.15 49.46
C PRO A 106 -38.49 -8.68 49.63
N LEU A 107 -37.51 -9.51 49.24
CA LEU A 107 -36.98 -10.77 49.82
C LEU A 107 -37.80 -12.08 49.95
N GLY A 108 -37.17 -13.18 49.52
CA GLY A 108 -37.46 -14.59 49.88
C GLY A 108 -36.58 -15.58 49.09
N ASP A 109 -35.77 -16.35 49.82
CA ASP A 109 -34.67 -17.24 49.39
C ASP A 109 -35.07 -18.54 48.64
N ASP A 110 -34.01 -19.14 48.07
CA ASP A 110 -33.71 -20.57 47.86
C ASP A 110 -33.86 -21.29 46.49
N GLU A 111 -32.66 -21.72 46.05
CA GLU A 111 -32.23 -22.97 45.38
C GLU A 111 -32.49 -23.26 43.87
N ASP A 112 -31.37 -23.15 43.14
CA ASP A 112 -30.77 -24.10 42.19
C ASP A 112 -31.51 -24.51 40.90
N HIS A 113 -31.04 -24.01 39.74
CA HIS A 113 -30.69 -24.80 38.55
C HIS A 113 -30.06 -23.96 37.44
N GLN A 114 -29.00 -24.52 36.85
CA GLN A 114 -28.19 -24.06 35.72
C GLN A 114 -28.99 -23.57 34.50
N ILE A 115 -28.54 -22.49 33.85
CA ILE A 115 -28.32 -22.33 32.39
C ILE A 115 -27.69 -20.95 32.14
N ALA A 116 -26.53 -20.95 31.47
CA ALA A 116 -25.81 -19.76 31.06
C ALA A 116 -26.59 -18.96 29.99
N THR A 117 -26.86 -17.68 30.25
CA THR A 117 -27.45 -16.76 29.28
C THR A 117 -26.51 -15.59 29.01
N LYS A 118 -25.91 -15.62 27.82
CA LYS A 118 -25.59 -14.51 26.92
C LYS A 118 -25.73 -13.10 27.51
N ASP A 119 -24.60 -12.43 27.72
CA ASP A 119 -24.53 -10.97 27.78
C ASP A 119 -24.97 -10.38 26.44
N ALA A 120 -26.21 -9.89 26.40
CA ALA A 120 -26.69 -9.01 25.36
C ALA A 120 -26.12 -7.61 25.62
N ALA A 121 -25.08 -7.24 24.86
CA ALA A 121 -24.66 -5.86 24.78
C ALA A 121 -25.84 -5.00 24.31
N VAL A 122 -26.15 -3.96 25.09
CA VAL A 122 -27.15 -2.93 24.80
C VAL A 122 -26.74 -2.22 23.51
N THR A 123 -27.36 -2.61 22.38
CA THR A 123 -27.29 -1.85 21.13
C THR A 123 -28.21 -0.64 21.23
N SER A 124 -27.66 0.55 20.97
CA SER A 124 -28.43 1.79 20.91
C SER A 124 -29.49 1.73 19.81
N SER A 125 -30.65 2.33 20.07
CA SER A 125 -31.82 2.39 19.18
C SER A 125 -31.55 2.80 17.72
N ASP A 126 -30.44 3.47 17.42
CA ASP A 126 -30.06 3.88 16.05
C ASP A 126 -29.55 2.72 15.16
N ASP A 127 -29.04 1.64 15.75
CA ASP A 127 -28.45 0.52 14.99
C ASP A 127 -29.49 -0.33 14.25
N GLN A 128 -30.77 -0.23 14.62
CA GLN A 128 -31.87 -0.96 13.99
C GLN A 128 -32.30 -0.39 12.63
N LEU A 129 -31.87 0.83 12.28
CA LEU A 129 -32.20 1.49 11.00
C LEU A 129 -31.14 1.26 9.91
N ALA A 130 -29.95 0.78 10.26
CA ALA A 130 -28.86 0.54 9.31
C ALA A 130 -29.06 -0.81 8.59
N ILE A 131 -29.28 -0.77 7.27
CA ILE A 131 -29.30 -1.99 6.45
C ILE A 131 -27.86 -2.40 6.16
N GLU A 132 -27.39 -3.45 6.81
CA GLU A 132 -26.06 -4.00 6.53
C GLU A 132 -25.93 -4.47 5.07
N GLY A 133 -24.80 -4.14 4.43
CA GLY A 133 -24.45 -4.66 3.10
C GLY A 133 -25.03 -3.90 1.91
N VAL A 134 -25.67 -2.75 2.11
CA VAL A 134 -26.15 -1.87 1.01
C VAL A 134 -25.00 -1.30 0.17
N GLU A 135 -23.82 -1.16 0.77
CA GLU A 135 -22.63 -0.58 0.14
C GLU A 135 -22.02 -1.48 -0.93
N ASN A 136 -22.37 -2.77 -0.94
CA ASN A 136 -21.98 -3.71 -1.97
C ASN A 136 -23.24 -4.34 -2.60
N PRO A 137 -23.67 -3.84 -3.77
CA PRO A 137 -24.87 -4.33 -4.45
C PRO A 137 -24.87 -5.84 -4.69
N LEU A 138 -23.71 -6.45 -4.99
CA LEU A 138 -23.60 -7.89 -5.18
C LEU A 138 -23.76 -8.66 -3.87
N GLN A 139 -23.24 -8.13 -2.76
CA GLN A 139 -23.43 -8.71 -1.44
C GLN A 139 -24.89 -8.59 -0.95
N LEU A 140 -25.57 -7.50 -1.31
CA LEU A 140 -27.00 -7.35 -1.06
C LEU A 140 -27.81 -8.40 -1.85
N LEU A 141 -27.44 -8.64 -3.10
CA LEU A 141 -28.06 -9.68 -3.93
C LEU A 141 -27.77 -11.10 -3.40
N ALA A 142 -26.55 -11.35 -2.91
CA ALA A 142 -26.16 -12.58 -2.20
C ALA A 142 -27.10 -12.87 -1.04
N ARG A 143 -27.26 -11.90 -0.13
CA ARG A 143 -28.14 -12.01 1.02
C ARG A 143 -29.60 -12.21 0.61
N ALA A 144 -30.06 -11.50 -0.43
CA ALA A 144 -31.41 -11.67 -0.96
C ALA A 144 -31.62 -13.07 -1.57
N SER A 145 -30.57 -13.70 -2.10
CA SER A 145 -30.58 -15.08 -2.58
C SER A 145 -30.72 -16.07 -1.41
N ASP A 146 -29.94 -15.89 -0.34
CA ASP A 146 -29.98 -16.75 0.85
C ASP A 146 -31.33 -16.68 1.59
N LEU A 147 -31.91 -15.49 1.73
CA LEU A 147 -33.22 -15.29 2.35
C LEU A 147 -34.37 -15.97 1.58
N ARG A 148 -34.24 -16.13 0.25
CA ARG A 148 -35.23 -16.85 -0.56
C ARG A 148 -35.22 -18.36 -0.29
N ILE A 149 -34.08 -18.93 0.10
CA ILE A 149 -33.95 -20.35 0.46
C ILE A 149 -34.35 -20.59 1.91
N ALA A 150 -34.05 -19.65 2.82
CA ALA A 150 -34.46 -19.72 4.22
C ALA A 150 -35.98 -19.55 4.42
N SER A 151 -36.73 -19.06 3.42
CA SER A 151 -38.20 -19.15 3.43
C SER A 151 -38.62 -20.61 3.21
N PRO A 152 -39.31 -21.24 4.19
CA PRO A 152 -39.80 -22.59 3.99
C PRO A 152 -40.88 -22.57 2.91
N HIS A 153 -40.52 -22.96 1.70
CA HIS A 153 -41.51 -23.43 0.73
C HIS A 153 -42.06 -24.75 1.26
N ASP A 154 -43.36 -24.75 1.55
CA ASP A 154 -44.24 -25.85 1.96
C ASP A 154 -43.69 -27.27 1.67
N LEU A 155 -43.06 -27.88 2.69
CA LEU A 155 -42.71 -29.31 2.69
C LEU A 155 -43.89 -30.22 3.02
N ASN A 156 -45.14 -29.82 2.75
CA ASN A 156 -46.31 -30.66 2.98
C ASN A 156 -47.39 -30.45 1.90
N THR A 157 -47.12 -30.93 0.68
CA THR A 157 -48.14 -31.55 -0.16
C THR A 157 -47.45 -32.51 -1.12
N ALA A 158 -47.24 -33.75 -0.66
CA ALA A 158 -46.93 -34.86 -1.55
C ALA A 158 -48.20 -35.21 -2.35
N THR A 159 -48.20 -34.89 -3.65
CA THR A 159 -49.01 -35.60 -4.64
C THR A 159 -48.06 -36.28 -5.62
N PRO A 160 -48.13 -37.61 -5.81
CA PRO A 160 -47.17 -38.35 -6.62
C PRO A 160 -47.59 -38.27 -8.09
N GLU A 161 -47.31 -37.15 -8.76
CA GLU A 161 -47.29 -37.05 -10.22
C GLU A 161 -46.83 -35.63 -10.65
N SER A 162 -45.52 -35.39 -10.59
CA SER A 162 -44.92 -34.32 -11.38
C SER A 162 -43.49 -34.70 -11.70
N LYS A 163 -43.21 -34.92 -13.00
CA LYS A 163 -41.86 -35.04 -13.51
C LYS A 163 -41.17 -33.69 -13.27
N VAL A 164 -40.40 -33.60 -12.19
CA VAL A 164 -39.53 -32.44 -11.93
C VAL A 164 -38.46 -32.45 -13.03
N ASN A 165 -38.52 -31.44 -13.89
CA ASN A 165 -37.48 -31.15 -14.87
C ASN A 165 -36.17 -30.85 -14.11
N GLY A 166 -35.22 -31.80 -14.07
CA GLY A 166 -33.90 -31.61 -13.46
C GLY A 166 -33.11 -30.40 -14.01
N SER A 167 -33.52 -29.87 -15.16
CA SER A 167 -32.96 -28.64 -15.74
C SER A 167 -33.26 -27.37 -14.94
N GLU A 168 -34.42 -27.24 -14.30
CA GLU A 168 -34.80 -26.01 -13.60
C GLU A 168 -34.17 -25.91 -12.22
N GLN A 169 -34.00 -27.05 -11.54
CA GLN A 169 -33.34 -27.12 -10.23
C GLN A 169 -31.82 -26.94 -10.35
N SER A 170 -31.21 -27.45 -11.43
CA SER A 170 -29.81 -27.14 -11.80
C SER A 170 -29.61 -25.65 -12.07
N ALA A 171 -30.47 -25.03 -12.89
CA ALA A 171 -30.37 -23.61 -13.19
C ALA A 171 -30.58 -22.72 -11.95
N PHE A 172 -31.44 -23.13 -11.02
CA PHE A 172 -31.64 -22.42 -9.75
C PHE A 172 -30.41 -22.50 -8.83
N LEU A 173 -29.79 -23.68 -8.73
CA LEU A 173 -28.55 -23.89 -7.98
C LEU A 173 -27.37 -23.12 -8.60
N ASP A 174 -27.28 -23.08 -9.94
CA ASP A 174 -26.25 -22.31 -10.66
C ASP A 174 -26.38 -20.79 -10.39
N VAL A 175 -27.62 -20.27 -10.35
CA VAL A 175 -27.88 -18.87 -10.00
C VAL A 175 -27.54 -18.61 -8.54
N HIS A 176 -27.84 -19.53 -7.62
CA HIS A 176 -27.49 -19.37 -6.19
C HIS A 176 -25.98 -19.38 -5.98
N HIS A 177 -25.26 -20.31 -6.61
CA HIS A 177 -23.81 -20.40 -6.53
C HIS A 177 -23.12 -19.11 -7.00
N PHE A 178 -23.65 -18.47 -8.05
CA PHE A 178 -23.14 -17.18 -8.54
C PHE A 178 -23.20 -16.06 -7.49
N PHE A 179 -24.22 -16.08 -6.63
CA PHE A 179 -24.43 -15.07 -5.60
C PHE A 179 -23.86 -15.46 -4.24
N LEU A 180 -23.16 -16.59 -4.10
CA LEU A 180 -22.54 -16.95 -2.82
C LEU A 180 -21.47 -15.91 -2.42
N PRO A 181 -21.29 -15.65 -1.11
CA PRO A 181 -20.19 -14.83 -0.62
C PRO A 181 -18.85 -15.34 -1.16
N MET A 182 -17.98 -14.41 -1.55
CA MET A 182 -16.67 -14.76 -2.11
C MET A 182 -15.85 -15.59 -1.10
N LYS A 183 -15.31 -16.72 -1.56
CA LYS A 183 -14.36 -17.55 -0.84
C LYS A 183 -13.01 -17.56 -1.55
N ALA A 184 -11.94 -17.76 -0.78
CA ALA A 184 -10.60 -17.96 -1.30
C ALA A 184 -10.57 -19.17 -2.24
N SER A 185 -9.97 -18.99 -3.41
CA SER A 185 -9.67 -20.04 -4.39
C SER A 185 -8.17 -20.33 -4.36
N LEU A 186 -7.78 -21.40 -3.68
CA LEU A 186 -6.37 -21.73 -3.48
C LEU A 186 -5.73 -22.25 -4.78
N ASP A 187 -4.47 -21.89 -5.00
CA ASP A 187 -3.65 -22.35 -6.11
C ASP A 187 -3.03 -23.74 -5.83
N GLN A 188 -3.91 -24.70 -5.54
CA GLN A 188 -3.56 -26.09 -5.25
C GLN A 188 -3.93 -27.00 -6.41
N GLY A 189 -3.14 -28.04 -6.64
CA GLY A 189 -3.40 -29.03 -7.69
C GLY A 189 -2.15 -29.61 -8.33
N PRO A 190 -2.34 -30.61 -9.21
CA PRO A 190 -1.23 -31.30 -9.86
C PRO A 190 -0.42 -30.33 -10.72
N GLY A 191 0.90 -30.39 -10.58
CA GLY A 191 1.83 -29.54 -11.34
C GLY A 191 2.09 -28.15 -10.73
N LEU A 192 1.49 -27.81 -9.58
CA LEU A 192 1.68 -26.50 -8.93
C LEU A 192 2.70 -26.54 -7.78
N ASP A 193 2.66 -27.57 -6.93
CA ASP A 193 3.55 -27.68 -5.77
C ASP A 193 5.01 -28.00 -6.21
N PRO A 194 6.01 -27.16 -5.84
CA PRO A 194 7.41 -27.36 -6.21
C PRO A 194 8.05 -28.64 -5.65
N ILE A 195 7.54 -29.20 -4.55
CA ILE A 195 7.99 -30.49 -4.02
C ILE A 195 7.42 -31.63 -4.88
N ASP A 196 6.13 -31.59 -5.17
CA ASP A 196 5.46 -32.67 -5.92
C ASP A 196 5.96 -32.76 -7.37
N VAL A 197 6.33 -31.62 -7.97
CA VAL A 197 6.97 -31.60 -9.30
C VAL A 197 8.47 -31.91 -9.26
N GLY A 198 9.04 -32.18 -8.08
CA GLY A 198 10.44 -32.59 -7.91
C GLY A 198 11.47 -31.47 -8.09
N LEU A 199 11.08 -30.21 -7.89
CA LEU A 199 12.03 -29.08 -7.98
C LEU A 199 12.88 -28.95 -6.71
N VAL A 200 12.33 -29.30 -5.56
CA VAL A 200 12.96 -29.15 -4.25
C VAL A 200 12.52 -30.29 -3.33
N THR A 201 13.41 -30.74 -2.45
CA THR A 201 13.08 -31.71 -1.40
C THR A 201 12.41 -31.02 -0.21
N MET A 202 11.77 -31.80 0.66
CA MET A 202 11.15 -31.27 1.89
C MET A 202 12.20 -30.61 2.82
N GLU A 203 13.38 -31.21 2.96
CA GLU A 203 14.48 -30.73 3.82
C GLU A 203 15.10 -29.43 3.29
N GLU A 204 15.33 -29.35 1.97
CA GLU A 204 15.77 -28.09 1.33
C GLU A 204 14.72 -26.99 1.52
N ALA A 205 13.44 -27.30 1.37
CA ALA A 205 12.37 -26.33 1.54
C ALA A 205 12.29 -25.79 2.97
N GLU A 206 12.48 -26.65 3.97
CA GLU A 206 12.52 -26.25 5.39
C GLU A 206 13.69 -25.30 5.67
N THR A 207 14.88 -25.66 5.20
CA THR A 207 16.09 -24.84 5.33
C THR A 207 15.91 -23.46 4.69
N LEU A 208 15.34 -23.40 3.49
CA LEU A 208 15.10 -22.16 2.76
C LEU A 208 14.07 -21.27 3.47
N ILE A 209 12.95 -21.82 3.96
CA ILE A 209 11.95 -21.02 4.69
C ILE A 209 12.52 -20.49 6.00
N GLN A 210 13.28 -21.30 6.73
CA GLN A 210 13.92 -20.85 7.95
C GLN A 210 14.89 -19.70 7.68
N TYR A 211 15.71 -19.81 6.63
CA TYR A 211 16.62 -18.75 6.22
C TYR A 211 15.85 -17.48 5.82
N PHE A 212 14.74 -17.60 5.11
CA PHE A 212 13.89 -16.45 4.74
C PHE A 212 13.47 -15.65 5.97
N HIS A 213 12.86 -16.32 6.96
CA HIS A 213 12.37 -15.66 8.17
C HIS A 213 13.50 -15.04 8.99
N GLN A 214 14.66 -15.70 9.07
CA GLN A 214 15.79 -15.20 9.85
C GLN A 214 16.57 -14.06 9.19
N LYS A 215 16.68 -14.05 7.85
CA LYS A 215 17.63 -13.19 7.13
C LYS A 215 16.97 -12.25 6.12
N LEU A 216 15.74 -12.50 5.67
CA LEU A 216 15.11 -11.76 4.57
C LEU A 216 13.80 -11.05 4.98
N ALA A 217 13.06 -11.58 5.95
CA ALA A 217 11.77 -11.02 6.39
C ALA A 217 11.86 -9.57 6.91
N HIS A 218 13.03 -9.15 7.41
CA HIS A 218 13.23 -7.80 7.95
C HIS A 218 13.05 -6.65 6.94
N THR A 219 13.12 -6.94 5.63
CA THR A 219 12.79 -5.96 4.58
C THR A 219 11.48 -6.28 3.87
N ARG A 220 10.81 -7.38 4.26
CA ARG A 220 9.59 -7.91 3.63
C ARG A 220 8.54 -8.31 4.67
N TRP A 221 7.67 -7.34 4.95
CA TRP A 221 6.59 -7.47 5.91
C TRP A 221 5.35 -8.18 5.34
N GLY A 222 4.47 -8.60 6.25
CA GLY A 222 3.24 -9.32 5.93
C GLY A 222 3.23 -10.76 6.42
N LEU A 223 4.42 -11.35 6.62
CA LEU A 223 4.59 -12.74 7.03
C LEU A 223 4.84 -12.83 8.54
N ASP A 224 3.98 -13.55 9.24
CA ASP A 224 4.16 -14.00 10.62
C ASP A 224 4.80 -15.40 10.62
N PRO A 225 6.00 -15.62 11.19
CA PRO A 225 6.68 -16.93 11.21
C PRO A 225 5.92 -18.03 11.97
N LEU A 226 5.04 -17.68 12.91
CA LEU A 226 4.21 -18.64 13.65
C LEU A 226 2.98 -19.09 12.83
N VAL A 227 2.55 -18.28 11.87
CA VAL A 227 1.48 -18.63 10.93
C VAL A 227 2.05 -19.24 9.66
N HIS A 228 2.98 -18.54 9.01
CA HIS A 228 3.57 -18.88 7.71
C HIS A 228 4.72 -19.87 7.87
N THR A 229 4.41 -20.98 8.53
CA THR A 229 5.25 -22.18 8.61
C THR A 229 5.24 -22.92 7.28
N LEU A 230 6.22 -23.81 7.05
CA LEU A 230 6.26 -24.61 5.83
C LEU A 230 4.95 -25.38 5.59
N PRO A 231 4.41 -26.16 6.56
CA PRO A 231 3.17 -26.90 6.34
C PRO A 231 1.99 -25.99 6.00
N PHE A 232 1.89 -24.84 6.68
CA PHE A 232 0.83 -23.88 6.42
C PHE A 232 0.94 -23.27 5.02
N VAL A 233 2.09 -22.71 4.67
CA VAL A 233 2.28 -22.04 3.37
C VAL A 233 2.09 -23.01 2.22
N ARG A 234 2.66 -24.22 2.32
CA ARG A 234 2.52 -25.28 1.30
C ARG A 234 1.05 -25.66 1.08
N ASN A 235 0.26 -25.81 2.14
CA ASN A 235 -1.16 -26.13 2.05
C ASN A 235 -2.03 -24.96 1.55
N ARG A 236 -1.58 -23.72 1.74
CA ARG A 236 -2.37 -22.53 1.43
C ARG A 236 -2.09 -21.93 0.06
N SER A 237 -0.83 -21.95 -0.40
CA SER A 237 -0.48 -21.44 -1.71
C SER A 237 0.85 -21.99 -2.24
N ALA A 238 0.78 -22.70 -3.37
CA ALA A 238 1.97 -23.15 -4.08
C ALA A 238 2.82 -21.97 -4.60
N PHE A 239 2.17 -20.86 -4.96
CA PHE A 239 2.80 -19.64 -5.44
C PHE A 239 3.56 -18.92 -4.32
N LEU A 240 2.96 -18.74 -3.14
CA LEU A 240 3.70 -18.18 -2.00
C LEU A 240 4.84 -19.10 -1.61
N PHE A 241 4.58 -20.41 -1.49
CA PHE A 241 5.58 -21.39 -1.14
C PHE A 241 6.79 -21.31 -2.07
N THR A 242 6.56 -21.44 -3.38
CA THR A 242 7.62 -21.33 -4.40
C THR A 242 8.32 -19.97 -4.36
N THR A 243 7.59 -18.88 -4.11
CA THR A 243 8.17 -17.53 -4.04
C THR A 243 9.15 -17.39 -2.88
N LEU A 244 8.80 -17.87 -1.68
CA LEU A 244 9.69 -17.84 -0.52
C LEU A 244 10.98 -18.64 -0.78
N LEU A 245 10.84 -19.82 -1.38
CA LEU A 245 11.99 -20.66 -1.75
C LEU A 245 12.86 -19.98 -2.81
N ALA A 246 12.25 -19.46 -3.88
CA ALA A 246 12.95 -18.81 -4.98
C ALA A 246 13.71 -17.56 -4.53
N MET A 247 13.05 -16.69 -3.76
CA MET A 247 13.65 -15.46 -3.24
C MET A 247 14.73 -15.74 -2.21
N THR A 248 14.73 -16.90 -1.56
CA THR A 248 15.81 -17.31 -0.66
C THR A 248 17.00 -17.87 -1.43
N ALA A 249 16.75 -18.73 -2.41
CA ALA A 249 17.80 -19.40 -3.18
C ALA A 249 18.71 -18.41 -3.94
N ILE A 250 18.23 -17.24 -4.32
CA ILE A 250 19.06 -16.19 -4.94
C ILE A 250 20.12 -15.59 -4.00
N PHE A 251 19.99 -15.79 -2.67
CA PHE A 251 20.96 -15.32 -1.67
C PHE A 251 21.95 -16.39 -1.20
N LEU A 252 21.74 -17.66 -1.60
CA LEU A 252 22.59 -18.77 -1.18
C LEU A 252 23.60 -19.11 -2.30
N PRO A 253 24.93 -19.01 -2.05
CA PRO A 253 25.96 -19.23 -3.07
C PRO A 253 25.86 -20.56 -3.82
N GLU A 254 25.47 -21.63 -3.13
CA GLU A 254 25.42 -22.99 -3.68
C GLU A 254 24.11 -23.31 -4.42
N ALA A 255 23.12 -22.41 -4.36
CA ALA A 255 21.76 -22.69 -4.83
C ALA A 255 21.46 -22.12 -6.23
N ALA A 256 22.46 -21.80 -7.05
CA ALA A 256 22.26 -21.12 -8.34
C ALA A 256 21.31 -21.88 -9.31
N SER A 257 21.49 -23.20 -9.43
CA SER A 257 20.65 -24.05 -10.29
C SER A 257 19.23 -24.20 -9.73
N LEU A 258 19.09 -24.31 -8.41
CA LEU A 258 17.81 -24.36 -7.71
C LEU A 258 17.05 -23.04 -7.86
N ALA A 259 17.72 -21.91 -7.64
CA ALA A 259 17.17 -20.57 -7.82
C ALA A 259 16.61 -20.39 -9.24
N LYS A 260 17.36 -20.77 -10.28
CA LYS A 260 16.90 -20.70 -11.67
C LYS A 260 15.61 -21.51 -11.89
N ARG A 261 15.55 -22.75 -11.42
CA ARG A 261 14.38 -23.62 -11.58
C ARG A 261 13.16 -23.09 -10.82
N LEU A 262 13.35 -22.65 -9.58
CA LEU A 262 12.28 -22.09 -8.76
C LEU A 262 11.76 -20.75 -9.31
N LEU A 263 12.64 -19.89 -9.85
CA LEU A 263 12.22 -18.62 -10.49
C LEU A 263 11.37 -18.86 -11.74
N LEU A 264 11.70 -19.87 -12.55
CA LEU A 264 10.89 -20.25 -13.71
C LEU A 264 9.53 -20.79 -13.28
N HIS A 265 9.50 -21.66 -12.27
CA HIS A 265 8.25 -22.20 -11.72
C HIS A 265 7.38 -21.11 -11.09
N ARG A 266 7.98 -20.19 -10.33
CA ARG A 266 7.31 -19.00 -9.77
C ARG A 266 6.62 -18.18 -10.86
N ARG A 267 7.29 -17.93 -11.99
CA ARG A 267 6.71 -17.21 -13.13
C ARG A 267 5.50 -17.96 -13.70
N TYR A 268 5.64 -19.27 -13.91
CA TYR A 268 4.52 -20.11 -14.33
C TYR A 268 3.33 -20.02 -13.37
N LEU A 269 3.57 -20.08 -12.05
CA LEU A 269 2.52 -19.98 -11.05
C LEU A 269 1.83 -18.61 -11.04
N ALA A 270 2.57 -17.51 -11.20
CA ALA A 270 1.99 -16.17 -11.34
C ALA A 270 1.02 -16.09 -12.53
N GLU A 271 1.38 -16.70 -13.67
CA GLU A 271 0.51 -16.80 -14.84
C GLU A 271 -0.73 -17.66 -14.55
N GLN A 272 -0.56 -18.81 -13.88
CA GLN A 272 -1.69 -19.68 -13.50
C GLN A 272 -2.67 -18.99 -12.53
N VAL A 273 -2.18 -18.21 -11.58
CA VAL A 273 -3.02 -17.43 -10.66
C VAL A 273 -3.96 -16.52 -11.42
N ILE A 274 -3.46 -15.81 -12.44
CA ILE A 274 -4.26 -14.90 -13.26
C ILE A 274 -5.24 -15.69 -14.15
N VAL A 275 -4.74 -16.70 -14.88
CA VAL A 275 -5.55 -17.48 -15.83
C VAL A 275 -6.68 -18.24 -15.15
N ARG A 276 -6.38 -18.87 -14.00
CA ARG A 276 -7.35 -19.68 -13.24
C ARG A 276 -8.10 -18.86 -12.18
N LYS A 277 -7.75 -17.59 -12.02
CA LYS A 277 -8.37 -16.65 -11.05
C LYS A 277 -8.28 -17.18 -9.62
N PHE A 278 -7.11 -17.67 -9.23
CA PHE A 278 -6.83 -18.04 -7.85
C PHE A 278 -6.72 -16.79 -6.97
N ARG A 279 -7.22 -16.87 -5.75
CA ARG A 279 -7.28 -15.77 -4.79
C ARG A 279 -7.15 -16.30 -3.37
N SER A 280 -6.16 -15.81 -2.65
CA SER A 280 -6.00 -16.05 -1.21
C SER A 280 -5.13 -14.94 -0.63
N VAL A 281 -5.15 -14.81 0.71
CA VAL A 281 -4.25 -13.90 1.42
C VAL A 281 -2.79 -14.22 1.09
N GLU A 282 -2.46 -15.50 0.96
CA GLU A 282 -1.11 -15.96 0.62
C GLU A 282 -0.70 -15.60 -0.81
N ILE A 283 -1.63 -15.61 -1.77
CA ILE A 283 -1.34 -15.18 -3.14
C ILE A 283 -1.00 -13.67 -3.18
N VAL A 284 -1.67 -12.84 -2.37
CA VAL A 284 -1.34 -11.41 -2.23
C VAL A 284 0.11 -11.26 -1.75
N LEU A 285 0.48 -12.00 -0.69
CA LEU A 285 1.84 -12.05 -0.18
C LEU A 285 2.85 -12.51 -1.23
N ALA A 286 2.52 -13.50 -2.06
CA ALA A 286 3.42 -14.03 -3.08
C ALA A 286 3.77 -12.97 -4.14
N PHE A 287 2.79 -12.19 -4.58
CA PHE A 287 3.04 -11.03 -5.46
C PHE A 287 3.91 -9.98 -4.76
N MET A 288 3.62 -9.66 -3.49
CA MET A 288 4.35 -8.67 -2.71
C MET A 288 5.83 -9.04 -2.50
N VAL A 289 6.10 -10.31 -2.14
CA VAL A 289 7.44 -10.83 -1.87
C VAL A 289 8.28 -10.95 -3.15
N SER A 290 7.64 -11.02 -4.33
CA SER A 290 8.34 -11.13 -5.61
C SER A 290 8.97 -9.81 -6.09
N ILE A 291 8.37 -8.66 -5.77
CA ILE A 291 8.77 -7.30 -6.19
C ILE A 291 10.21 -6.84 -5.81
N PRO A 292 10.75 -7.11 -4.60
CA PRO A 292 11.94 -6.45 -4.09
C PRO A 292 13.21 -6.83 -4.83
N TRP A 293 13.25 -8.06 -5.34
CA TRP A 293 14.43 -8.68 -5.91
C TRP A 293 14.17 -9.12 -7.36
N MET A 294 13.25 -8.43 -8.04
CA MET A 294 13.06 -8.61 -9.47
C MET A 294 14.37 -8.30 -10.22
N PRO A 295 14.74 -9.12 -11.21
CA PRO A 295 15.92 -8.84 -12.03
C PRO A 295 15.71 -7.54 -12.81
N PRO A 296 16.78 -6.77 -13.09
CA PRO A 296 16.68 -5.58 -13.92
C PRO A 296 16.28 -5.95 -15.36
N GLY A 297 15.32 -5.22 -15.92
CA GLY A 297 14.96 -5.31 -17.34
C GLY A 297 15.89 -4.49 -18.24
N SER A 298 15.53 -4.36 -19.51
CA SER A 298 16.27 -3.52 -20.47
C SER A 298 16.14 -2.02 -20.12
N HIS A 299 14.97 -1.62 -19.65
CA HIS A 299 14.67 -0.29 -19.11
C HIS A 299 14.26 -0.37 -17.64
N ALA A 300 14.37 0.77 -16.94
CA ALA A 300 14.06 0.87 -15.50
C ALA A 300 12.59 0.54 -15.15
N SER A 301 11.68 0.58 -16.13
CA SER A 301 10.25 0.30 -15.98
C SER A 301 9.81 -1.04 -16.56
N ASP A 302 10.72 -1.86 -17.10
CA ASP A 302 10.38 -3.11 -17.80
C ASP A 302 10.08 -4.27 -16.84
N ASP A 303 10.10 -4.04 -15.53
CA ASP A 303 9.73 -5.07 -14.56
C ASP A 303 8.23 -5.17 -14.29
N ASP A 304 7.82 -6.33 -13.78
CA ASP A 304 6.42 -6.62 -13.49
C ASP A 304 5.93 -5.99 -12.18
N ALA A 305 6.71 -5.15 -11.48
CA ALA A 305 6.37 -4.75 -10.12
C ALA A 305 5.04 -3.99 -10.08
N SER A 306 4.76 -3.15 -11.08
CA SER A 306 3.49 -2.42 -11.17
C SER A 306 2.31 -3.36 -11.41
N LEU A 307 2.49 -4.36 -12.26
CA LEU A 307 1.48 -5.39 -12.55
C LEU A 307 1.20 -6.24 -11.31
N TYR A 308 2.26 -6.60 -10.58
CA TYR A 308 2.16 -7.42 -9.36
C TYR A 308 1.47 -6.65 -8.24
N ILE A 309 1.77 -5.36 -8.06
CA ILE A 309 1.06 -4.48 -7.11
C ILE A 309 -0.42 -4.38 -7.49
N ALA A 310 -0.74 -4.12 -8.76
CA ALA A 310 -2.13 -3.99 -9.20
C ALA A 310 -2.92 -5.29 -9.01
N THR A 311 -2.29 -6.44 -9.31
CA THR A 311 -2.89 -7.77 -9.12
C THR A 311 -3.08 -8.06 -7.63
N ALA A 312 -2.07 -7.80 -6.80
CA ALA A 312 -2.14 -7.96 -5.35
C ALA A 312 -3.25 -7.10 -4.73
N LEU A 313 -3.36 -5.83 -5.13
CA LEU A 313 -4.41 -4.92 -4.70
C LEU A 313 -5.80 -5.41 -5.12
N SER A 314 -5.96 -5.84 -6.38
CA SER A 314 -7.24 -6.39 -6.85
C SER A 314 -7.67 -7.60 -6.03
N ILE A 315 -6.77 -8.55 -5.76
CA ILE A 315 -7.07 -9.74 -4.96
C ILE A 315 -7.33 -9.36 -3.49
N ALA A 316 -6.59 -8.39 -2.94
CA ALA A 316 -6.77 -7.92 -1.57
C ALA A 316 -8.15 -7.27 -1.36
N LEU A 317 -8.61 -6.45 -2.31
CA LEU A 317 -9.94 -5.82 -2.27
C LEU A 317 -11.06 -6.84 -2.49
N ASP A 318 -10.89 -7.77 -3.43
CA ASP A 318 -11.77 -8.92 -3.63
C ASP A 318 -11.97 -9.67 -2.28
N LEU A 319 -10.89 -9.87 -1.54
CA LEU A 319 -10.92 -10.52 -0.24
C LEU A 319 -11.29 -9.57 0.92
N SER A 320 -11.56 -8.28 0.70
CA SER A 320 -11.85 -7.30 1.76
C SER A 320 -10.75 -7.22 2.84
N LEU A 321 -9.48 -7.24 2.44
CA LEU A 321 -8.34 -7.08 3.36
C LEU A 321 -8.18 -5.63 3.85
N ASP A 322 -8.81 -4.68 3.18
CA ASP A 322 -8.79 -3.25 3.48
C ASP A 322 -9.58 -2.85 4.73
N LYS A 323 -10.35 -3.79 5.29
CA LYS A 323 -11.28 -3.62 6.40
C LYS A 323 -10.64 -3.93 7.75
N ILE A 324 -11.11 -3.23 8.79
CA ILE A 324 -10.84 -3.54 10.19
C ILE A 324 -11.68 -4.74 10.62
N ILE A 325 -11.08 -5.73 11.26
CA ILE A 325 -11.82 -6.94 11.64
C ILE A 325 -12.41 -6.79 13.04
N LEU A 326 -13.70 -7.11 13.19
CA LEU A 326 -14.45 -7.01 14.45
C LEU A 326 -14.89 -8.39 14.97
N PRO A 327 -14.90 -8.63 16.29
CA PRO A 327 -14.42 -7.73 17.35
C PRO A 327 -12.90 -7.53 17.26
N SER A 328 -12.43 -6.33 17.57
CA SER A 328 -10.99 -6.02 17.55
C SER A 328 -10.47 -5.81 18.97
N SER A 329 -9.38 -6.52 19.29
CA SER A 329 -8.56 -6.28 20.47
C SER A 329 -7.44 -5.25 20.23
N SER A 330 -7.19 -4.89 18.97
CA SER A 330 -6.14 -3.95 18.57
C SER A 330 -6.57 -2.48 18.68
N PHE A 331 -7.87 -2.22 18.69
CA PHE A 331 -8.44 -0.86 18.68
C PHE A 331 -9.33 -0.62 19.90
N ASN A 332 -9.33 0.62 20.41
CA ASN A 332 -10.20 1.00 21.51
C ASN A 332 -11.68 1.02 21.04
N ASN A 333 -12.60 0.54 21.88
CA ASN A 333 -14.04 0.56 21.65
C ASN A 333 -14.59 1.94 21.25
N ASP A 334 -14.06 3.02 21.83
CA ASP A 334 -14.48 4.39 21.48
C ASP A 334 -14.09 4.77 20.04
N LEU A 335 -12.97 4.25 19.55
CA LEU A 335 -12.54 4.42 18.17
C LEU A 335 -13.40 3.56 17.23
N ILE A 336 -13.63 2.30 17.59
CA ILE A 336 -14.46 1.36 16.79
C ILE A 336 -15.86 1.94 16.55
N ARG A 337 -16.48 2.58 17.55
CA ARG A 337 -17.79 3.24 17.40
C ARG A 337 -17.82 4.39 16.40
N LYS A 338 -16.67 5.03 16.13
CA LYS A 338 -16.56 6.14 15.18
C LYS A 338 -16.24 5.67 13.76
N ILE A 339 -15.74 4.44 13.61
CA ILE A 339 -15.39 3.89 12.30
C ILE A 339 -16.69 3.51 11.56
N PRO A 340 -16.88 3.92 10.29
CA PRO A 340 -18.02 3.50 9.51
C PRO A 340 -18.11 1.98 9.41
N LYS A 341 -19.32 1.41 9.54
CA LYS A 341 -19.53 -0.05 9.39
C LYS A 341 -19.02 -0.58 8.05
N ALA A 342 -19.00 0.26 7.02
CA ALA A 342 -18.41 0.01 5.72
C ALA A 342 -16.96 -0.44 5.74
N ASP A 343 -16.21 0.06 6.71
CA ASP A 343 -14.79 -0.17 6.86
C ASP A 343 -14.49 -1.35 7.78
N CYS A 344 -15.52 -2.06 8.21
CA CYS A 344 -15.41 -3.19 9.12
C CYS A 344 -15.82 -4.51 8.47
N LEU A 345 -15.21 -5.61 8.92
CA LEU A 345 -15.56 -6.97 8.55
C LEU A 345 -15.68 -7.83 9.80
N ASP A 346 -16.75 -8.62 9.89
CA ASP A 346 -16.90 -9.59 10.99
C ASP A 346 -15.84 -10.70 10.91
N ALA A 347 -15.24 -11.05 12.06
CA ALA A 347 -14.15 -12.02 12.16
C ALA A 347 -14.56 -13.41 11.70
N ARG A 348 -15.79 -13.86 12.02
CA ARG A 348 -16.30 -15.15 11.54
C ARG A 348 -16.37 -15.15 10.03
N LYS A 349 -16.92 -14.09 9.44
CA LYS A 349 -17.00 -13.94 7.99
C LYS A 349 -15.62 -13.92 7.35
N ALA A 350 -14.65 -13.22 7.94
CA ALA A 350 -13.27 -13.18 7.47
C ALA A 350 -12.63 -14.59 7.45
N LEU A 351 -12.80 -15.37 8.52
CA LEU A 351 -12.30 -16.75 8.59
C LEU A 351 -12.99 -17.66 7.57
N VAL A 352 -14.32 -17.55 7.41
CA VAL A 352 -15.07 -18.31 6.41
C VAL A 352 -14.62 -17.99 4.99
N MET A 353 -14.38 -16.71 4.68
CA MET A 353 -13.84 -16.29 3.37
C MET A 353 -12.48 -16.96 3.09
N ASP A 354 -11.66 -17.17 4.12
CA ASP A 354 -10.35 -17.81 3.99
C ASP A 354 -10.39 -19.35 4.06
N GLY A 355 -11.56 -19.95 4.34
CA GLY A 355 -11.73 -21.40 4.48
C GLY A 355 -11.35 -21.95 5.86
N PHE A 356 -11.47 -21.13 6.91
CA PHE A 356 -11.22 -21.49 8.31
C PHE A 356 -12.52 -21.46 9.14
N GLU A 357 -13.58 -22.07 8.62
CA GLU A 357 -14.94 -22.02 9.19
C GLU A 357 -15.03 -22.65 10.59
N ASP A 358 -14.20 -23.67 10.83
CA ASP A 358 -14.16 -24.46 12.07
C ASP A 358 -13.22 -23.87 13.14
N VAL A 359 -12.53 -22.76 12.85
CA VAL A 359 -11.59 -22.15 13.79
C VAL A 359 -12.33 -21.24 14.76
N ASP A 360 -12.05 -21.43 16.06
CA ASP A 360 -12.54 -20.52 17.10
C ASP A 360 -11.82 -19.16 17.02
N ILE A 361 -12.61 -18.08 17.00
CA ILE A 361 -12.15 -16.70 16.82
C ILE A 361 -11.31 -16.25 18.01
N ASP A 362 -11.72 -16.64 19.22
CA ASP A 362 -11.09 -16.21 20.46
C ASP A 362 -9.82 -17.02 20.79
N SER A 363 -9.59 -18.11 20.06
CA SER A 363 -8.33 -18.86 20.15
C SER A 363 -7.15 -18.03 19.65
N GLU A 364 -5.94 -18.29 20.19
CA GLU A 364 -4.71 -17.66 19.69
C GLU A 364 -4.57 -17.82 18.17
N TRP A 365 -4.87 -19.01 17.66
CA TRP A 365 -4.80 -19.31 16.23
C TRP A 365 -5.80 -18.50 15.41
N GLY A 366 -7.05 -18.40 15.87
CA GLY A 366 -8.09 -17.58 15.24
C GLY A 366 -7.68 -16.10 15.17
N GLN A 367 -7.19 -15.54 16.28
CA GLN A 367 -6.73 -14.16 16.32
C GLN A 367 -5.52 -13.90 15.40
N ARG A 368 -4.57 -14.84 15.31
CA ARG A 368 -3.45 -14.74 14.37
C ARG A 368 -3.90 -14.76 12.91
N LEU A 369 -4.86 -15.62 12.56
CA LEU A 369 -5.44 -15.69 11.20
C LEU A 369 -6.20 -14.42 10.82
N VAL A 370 -6.91 -13.82 11.77
CA VAL A 370 -7.57 -12.52 11.60
C VAL A 370 -6.52 -11.42 11.39
N ARG A 371 -5.56 -11.28 12.31
CA ARG A 371 -4.49 -10.27 12.22
C ARG A 371 -3.66 -10.41 10.96
N ARG A 372 -3.45 -11.62 10.45
CA ARG A 372 -2.77 -11.87 9.17
C ARG A 372 -3.38 -11.05 8.03
N ARG A 373 -4.71 -10.91 7.99
CA ARG A 373 -5.40 -10.16 6.93
C ARG A 373 -5.06 -8.67 6.99
N GLU A 374 -5.18 -8.07 8.18
CA GLU A 374 -4.83 -6.68 8.43
C GLU A 374 -3.33 -6.42 8.16
N ARG A 375 -2.46 -7.33 8.61
CA ARG A 375 -1.01 -7.26 8.38
C ARG A 375 -0.66 -7.19 6.91
N VAL A 376 -1.30 -8.02 6.08
CA VAL A 376 -1.08 -8.05 4.63
C VAL A 376 -1.50 -6.73 3.98
N TRP A 377 -2.61 -6.13 4.42
CA TRP A 377 -3.04 -4.83 3.92
C TRP A 377 -2.06 -3.71 4.26
N ILE A 378 -1.63 -3.62 5.52
CA ILE A 378 -0.64 -2.63 5.96
C ILE A 378 0.67 -2.82 5.17
N ALA A 379 1.11 -4.06 4.98
CA ALA A 379 2.32 -4.36 4.21
C ALA A 379 2.18 -4.01 2.72
N LEU A 380 1.01 -4.21 2.11
CA LEU A 380 0.74 -3.82 0.72
C LEU A 380 0.78 -2.30 0.56
N TYR A 381 0.15 -1.56 1.48
CA TYR A 381 0.20 -0.10 1.52
C TYR A 381 1.65 0.41 1.55
N VAL A 382 2.47 -0.10 2.47
CA VAL A 382 3.86 0.35 2.62
C VAL A 382 4.71 -0.01 1.40
N LEU A 383 4.53 -1.22 0.85
CA LEU A 383 5.23 -1.64 -0.37
C LEU A 383 4.92 -0.72 -1.54
N GLU A 384 3.64 -0.44 -1.77
CA GLU A 384 3.18 0.34 -2.90
C GLU A 384 3.64 1.81 -2.80
N ARG A 385 3.50 2.43 -1.62
CA ARG A 385 4.08 3.76 -1.36
C ARG A 385 5.58 3.78 -1.62
N GLY A 386 6.31 2.73 -1.21
CA GLY A 386 7.74 2.58 -1.43
C GLY A 386 8.11 2.60 -2.91
N VAL A 387 7.40 1.80 -3.73
CA VAL A 387 7.64 1.68 -5.16
C VAL A 387 7.20 2.94 -5.92
N CYS A 388 6.05 3.51 -5.58
CA CYS A 388 5.53 4.72 -6.23
C CYS A 388 6.43 5.93 -5.98
N LEU A 389 6.92 6.14 -4.75
CA LEU A 389 7.90 7.21 -4.49
C LEU A 389 9.19 7.04 -5.29
N ALA A 390 9.70 5.81 -5.42
CA ALA A 390 10.93 5.55 -6.18
C ALA A 390 10.76 5.74 -7.69
N ARG A 391 9.53 5.60 -8.22
CA ARG A 391 9.23 5.67 -9.66
C ARG A 391 8.49 6.94 -10.09
N GLY A 392 8.21 7.86 -9.17
CA GLY A 392 7.41 9.05 -9.46
C GLY A 392 5.97 8.75 -9.90
N ARG A 393 5.34 7.74 -9.32
CA ARG A 393 3.95 7.34 -9.65
C ARG A 393 2.95 7.79 -8.58
N SER A 394 1.71 8.02 -9.01
CA SER A 394 0.58 8.20 -8.10
C SER A 394 0.29 6.93 -7.29
N TYR A 395 -0.34 7.12 -6.15
CA TYR A 395 -0.77 6.02 -5.28
C TYR A 395 -2.14 5.48 -5.70
N CYS A 396 -2.27 4.16 -5.68
CA CYS A 396 -3.47 3.39 -6.00
C CYS A 396 -4.05 2.69 -4.76
N VAL A 397 -3.23 2.25 -3.80
CA VAL A 397 -3.69 1.64 -2.54
C VAL A 397 -4.28 2.76 -1.66
N PRO A 398 -5.57 2.68 -1.29
CA PRO A 398 -6.21 3.74 -0.51
C PRO A 398 -5.70 3.79 0.94
N LYS A 399 -5.65 5.00 1.51
CA LYS A 399 -5.44 5.22 2.95
C LYS A 399 -6.75 4.94 3.67
N THR A 400 -6.97 3.69 4.10
CA THR A 400 -8.20 3.25 4.77
C THR A 400 -8.19 3.54 6.26
N SER A 401 -9.34 3.38 6.93
CA SER A 401 -9.48 3.49 8.39
C SER A 401 -8.48 2.59 9.14
N LEU A 402 -8.15 1.41 8.60
CA LEU A 402 -7.12 0.53 9.16
C LEU A 402 -5.74 1.21 9.17
N ILE A 403 -5.33 1.86 8.07
CA ILE A 403 -4.04 2.54 7.96
C ILE A 403 -3.99 3.77 8.87
N GLN A 404 -5.05 4.59 8.84
CA GLN A 404 -5.14 5.83 9.63
C GLN A 404 -5.01 5.60 11.13
N ASN A 405 -5.45 4.44 11.63
CA ASN A 405 -5.45 4.12 13.05
C ASN A 405 -4.47 3.01 13.43
N SER A 406 -3.49 2.71 12.56
CA SER A 406 -2.58 1.57 12.75
C SER A 406 -1.48 1.77 13.78
N ASP A 407 -1.31 2.98 14.33
CA ASP A 407 -0.19 3.40 15.19
C ASP A 407 0.11 2.42 16.34
N ALA A 408 -0.91 1.97 17.06
CA ALA A 408 -0.79 1.05 18.19
C ALA A 408 -0.99 -0.43 17.81
N TRP A 409 -1.28 -0.75 16.54
CA TRP A 409 -1.64 -2.11 16.11
C TRP A 409 -0.55 -3.15 16.38
N HIS A 410 0.71 -2.72 16.43
CA HIS A 410 1.88 -3.54 16.71
C HIS A 410 2.08 -3.87 18.22
N PHE A 411 1.33 -3.28 19.14
CA PHE A 411 1.44 -3.57 20.60
C PHE A 411 0.63 -4.78 21.06
N HIS A 412 0.04 -5.54 20.15
CA HIS A 412 -0.79 -6.69 20.46
C HIS A 412 0.00 -7.88 21.05
N PRO A 413 -0.61 -8.73 21.92
CA PRO A 413 0.06 -9.93 22.45
C PRO A 413 0.56 -10.92 21.39
N TYR A 414 -0.08 -10.93 20.22
CA TYR A 414 0.26 -11.79 19.07
C TYR A 414 0.97 -11.04 17.94
N SER A 415 1.65 -9.95 18.27
CA SER A 415 2.49 -9.23 17.31
C SER A 415 3.71 -10.04 16.92
N ASP A 416 4.12 -9.89 15.66
CA ASP A 416 5.42 -10.35 15.17
C ASP A 416 6.49 -9.26 15.39
N ALA A 417 7.76 -9.66 15.46
CA ALA A 417 8.89 -8.74 15.61
C ALA A 417 8.96 -7.70 14.48
N GLN A 418 8.42 -7.99 13.30
CA GLN A 418 8.38 -7.08 12.17
C GLN A 418 7.16 -6.15 12.14
N ASP A 419 6.18 -6.32 13.04
CA ASP A 419 4.98 -5.47 13.09
C ASP A 419 5.33 -4.02 13.47
N GLY A 420 6.30 -3.82 14.36
CA GLY A 420 6.81 -2.49 14.72
C GLY A 420 7.42 -1.75 13.51
N PRO A 421 8.44 -2.31 12.85
CA PRO A 421 8.99 -1.76 11.60
C PRO A 421 7.93 -1.50 10.52
N LEU A 422 7.00 -2.44 10.32
CA LEU A 422 5.90 -2.30 9.35
C LEU A 422 5.03 -1.07 9.65
N VAL A 423 4.49 -0.98 10.87
CA VAL A 423 3.60 0.11 11.27
C VAL A 423 4.34 1.44 11.27
N SER A 424 5.60 1.46 11.72
CA SER A 424 6.41 2.69 11.72
C SER A 424 6.51 3.33 10.33
N MET A 425 6.66 2.51 9.28
CA MET A 425 6.69 2.99 7.90
C MET A 425 5.30 3.30 7.37
N ALA A 426 4.26 2.56 7.77
CA ALA A 426 2.88 2.88 7.40
C ALA A 426 2.50 4.28 7.90
N VAL A 427 2.77 4.57 9.17
CA VAL A 427 2.54 5.88 9.79
C VAL A 427 3.40 6.96 9.12
N LEU A 428 4.70 6.72 8.90
CA LEU A 428 5.57 7.68 8.21
C LEU A 428 5.01 8.08 6.84
N ARG A 429 4.56 7.11 6.05
CA ARG A 429 4.03 7.34 4.69
C ARG A 429 2.63 7.91 4.70
N SER A 430 1.81 7.55 5.69
CA SER A 430 0.46 8.09 5.89
C SER A 430 0.49 9.57 6.21
N ASP A 431 1.37 9.98 7.14
CA ASP A 431 1.41 11.35 7.66
C ASP A 431 2.21 12.28 6.73
N LEU A 432 2.99 11.71 5.81
CA LEU A 432 3.72 12.47 4.79
C LEU A 432 2.78 13.24 3.86
N ASP A 433 1.59 12.70 3.55
CA ASP A 433 0.59 13.38 2.72
C ASP A 433 0.10 14.68 3.40
N ASP A 434 -0.03 14.65 4.74
CA ASP A 434 -0.42 15.81 5.54
C ASP A 434 0.70 16.87 5.57
N LEU A 435 1.95 16.42 5.74
CA LEU A 435 3.13 17.31 5.65
C LEU A 435 3.23 17.98 4.27
N PHE A 436 3.02 17.23 3.19
CA PHE A 436 3.04 17.80 1.84
C PHE A 436 1.95 18.86 1.65
N SER A 437 0.75 18.61 2.17
CA SER A 437 -0.35 19.57 2.11
C SER A 437 -0.03 20.84 2.89
N GLU A 438 0.51 20.70 4.10
CA GLU A 438 0.93 21.82 4.95
C GLU A 438 2.03 22.65 4.28
N VAL A 439 3.07 22.01 3.74
CA VAL A 439 4.18 22.73 3.12
C VAL A 439 3.74 23.43 1.83
N ARG A 440 2.92 22.78 0.99
CA ARG A 440 2.37 23.40 -0.23
C ARG A 440 1.56 24.65 0.13
N GLN A 441 0.66 24.54 1.10
CA GLN A 441 -0.14 25.67 1.57
C GLN A 441 0.74 26.85 2.03
N ARG A 442 1.85 26.58 2.73
CA ARG A 442 2.81 27.62 3.15
C ARG A 442 3.53 28.27 1.96
N CYS A 443 3.93 27.49 0.96
CA CYS A 443 4.52 28.01 -0.27
C CYS A 443 3.55 28.90 -1.05
N ASP A 444 2.28 28.48 -1.19
CA ASP A 444 1.27 29.22 -1.96
C ASP A 444 0.79 30.49 -1.27
N ASN A 445 0.79 30.50 0.07
CA ASN A 445 0.40 31.67 0.86
C ASN A 445 1.51 32.72 0.97
N CYS A 446 2.72 32.44 0.47
CA CYS A 446 3.85 33.35 0.54
C CYS A 446 3.58 34.60 -0.31
N ARG A 447 3.30 35.75 0.33
CA ARG A 447 3.05 37.01 -0.38
C ARG A 447 4.38 37.66 -0.76
N ILE A 448 4.39 38.45 -1.83
CA ILE A 448 5.57 39.21 -2.34
C ILE A 448 6.20 40.13 -1.27
N ALA A 449 5.49 40.43 -0.17
CA ALA A 449 5.96 41.27 0.93
C ALA A 449 6.51 40.49 2.14
N ASP A 450 6.41 39.15 2.16
CA ASP A 450 6.95 38.33 3.26
C ASP A 450 8.46 38.16 3.10
N VAL A 451 9.18 38.25 4.22
CA VAL A 451 10.62 37.97 4.25
C VAL A 451 10.81 36.48 3.93
N GLY A 452 11.22 36.15 2.71
CA GLY A 452 11.34 34.76 2.22
C GLY A 452 12.17 33.85 3.13
N SER A 453 13.09 34.41 3.93
CA SER A 453 13.85 33.66 4.95
C SER A 453 12.99 33.16 6.11
N LYS A 454 11.94 33.89 6.53
CA LYS A 454 11.02 33.48 7.59
C LYS A 454 10.17 32.29 7.14
N VAL A 455 9.64 32.35 5.91
CA VAL A 455 8.85 31.26 5.32
C VAL A 455 9.71 30.01 5.13
N ALA A 456 10.96 30.18 4.68
CA ALA A 456 11.93 29.08 4.58
C ALA A 456 12.14 28.40 5.94
N GLN A 457 12.40 29.20 6.98
CA GLN A 457 12.59 28.70 8.34
C GLN A 457 11.35 28.00 8.90
N GLU A 458 10.16 28.53 8.62
CA GLU A 458 8.90 27.91 9.05
C GLU A 458 8.66 26.56 8.37
N ILE A 459 8.96 26.43 7.08
CA ILE A 459 8.85 25.16 6.34
C ILE A 459 9.92 24.17 6.82
N ASP A 460 11.18 24.59 6.94
CA ASP A 460 12.26 23.75 7.47
C ASP A 460 11.92 23.24 8.88
N ASN A 461 11.39 24.10 9.75
CA ASN A 461 10.93 23.70 11.08
C ASN A 461 9.78 22.69 11.03
N ALA A 462 8.84 22.81 10.08
CA ALA A 462 7.74 21.85 9.93
C ALA A 462 8.27 20.47 9.52
N ILE A 463 9.17 20.45 8.53
CA ILE A 463 9.82 19.21 8.05
C ILE A 463 10.65 18.57 9.16
N GLU A 464 11.50 19.33 9.85
CA GLU A 464 12.33 18.81 10.93
C GLU A 464 11.48 18.35 12.13
N SER A 465 10.44 19.10 12.50
CA SER A 465 9.51 18.69 13.56
C SER A 465 8.83 17.37 13.24
N PHE A 466 8.38 17.18 11.99
CA PHE A 466 7.76 15.94 11.52
C PHE A 466 8.69 14.74 11.70
N PHE A 467 9.91 14.80 11.17
CA PHE A 467 10.86 13.69 11.27
C PHE A 467 11.36 13.48 12.70
N ASN A 468 11.57 14.54 13.48
CA ASN A 468 11.97 14.42 14.89
C ASN A 468 10.87 13.79 15.75
N LYS A 469 9.59 14.14 15.51
CA LYS A 469 8.44 13.50 16.15
C LYS A 469 8.42 12.01 15.82
N TRP A 470 8.57 11.67 14.53
CA TRP A 470 8.62 10.27 14.10
C TRP A 470 9.76 9.50 14.77
N SER A 471 10.98 10.04 14.76
CA SER A 471 12.15 9.40 15.39
C SER A 471 11.96 9.20 16.90
N ARG A 472 11.43 10.20 17.62
CA ARG A 472 11.17 10.08 19.07
C ARG A 472 10.19 8.94 19.39
N THR A 473 9.17 8.76 18.57
CA THR A 473 8.17 7.71 18.78
C THR A 473 8.70 6.33 18.40
N TRP A 474 9.38 6.22 17.25
CA TRP A 474 9.64 4.93 16.63
C TRP A 474 11.03 4.36 16.90
N THR A 475 12.05 5.19 17.21
CA THR A 475 13.41 4.69 17.47
C THR A 475 13.46 3.71 18.64
N SER A 476 12.63 3.87 19.67
CA SER A 476 12.55 2.91 20.78
C SER A 476 11.86 1.59 20.39
N VAL A 477 11.01 1.60 19.38
CA VAL A 477 10.25 0.43 18.92
C VAL A 477 11.07 -0.40 17.92
N ILE A 478 11.82 0.26 17.04
CA ILE A 478 12.48 -0.39 15.89
C ILE A 478 14.01 -0.31 15.91
N GLY A 479 14.59 0.40 16.87
CA GLY A 479 16.04 0.53 17.02
C GLY A 479 16.68 -0.79 17.48
N ASP A 480 17.94 -0.98 17.12
CA ASP A 480 18.71 -2.14 17.60
C ASP A 480 18.79 -2.12 19.13
N THR A 481 18.63 -3.28 19.77
CA THR A 481 18.51 -3.43 21.23
C THR A 481 19.72 -2.89 22.00
N GLU A 482 20.91 -2.95 21.39
CA GLU A 482 22.17 -2.55 22.02
C GLU A 482 22.56 -1.11 21.72
N SER A 483 22.47 -0.68 20.46
CA SER A 483 22.95 0.64 20.01
C SER A 483 21.85 1.71 20.00
N LYS A 484 20.58 1.32 20.12
CA LYS A 484 19.38 2.17 19.95
C LYS A 484 19.37 2.96 18.63
N ASN A 485 20.21 2.56 17.67
CA ASN A 485 20.26 3.16 16.35
C ASN A 485 19.24 2.47 15.44
N LEU A 486 18.75 3.22 14.47
CA LEU A 486 17.89 2.66 13.44
C LEU A 486 18.69 1.65 12.59
N PRO A 487 18.08 0.54 12.16
CA PRO A 487 18.68 -0.31 11.15
C PRO A 487 19.04 0.50 9.90
N PRO A 488 20.19 0.24 9.23
CA PRO A 488 20.64 1.07 8.10
C PRO A 488 19.61 1.23 6.99
N TYR A 489 18.83 0.18 6.72
CA TYR A 489 17.73 0.24 5.75
C TYR A 489 16.65 1.27 6.15
N VAL A 490 16.26 1.30 7.42
CA VAL A 490 15.27 2.26 7.94
C VAL A 490 15.83 3.67 7.92
N GLU A 491 17.09 3.85 8.32
CA GLU A 491 17.79 5.14 8.24
C GLU A 491 17.80 5.69 6.81
N ILE A 492 18.11 4.85 5.82
CA ILE A 492 18.06 5.22 4.40
C ILE A 492 16.64 5.60 3.98
N LEU A 493 15.62 4.82 4.36
CA LEU A 493 14.22 5.12 4.03
C LEU A 493 13.78 6.49 4.57
N VAL A 494 14.04 6.76 5.84
CA VAL A 494 13.63 8.01 6.51
C VAL A 494 14.40 9.20 5.94
N THR A 495 15.72 9.08 5.83
CA THR A 495 16.58 10.16 5.31
C THR A 495 16.27 10.47 3.85
N HIS A 496 16.00 9.46 3.03
CA HIS A 496 15.55 9.69 1.66
C HIS A 496 14.16 10.31 1.61
N THR A 497 13.22 9.92 2.47
CA THR A 497 11.89 10.55 2.52
C THR A 497 12.01 12.04 2.83
N ARG A 498 12.94 12.41 3.72
CA ARG A 498 13.31 13.81 3.98
C ARG A 498 13.89 14.48 2.73
N LEU A 499 14.85 13.84 2.05
CA LEU A 499 15.40 14.32 0.79
C LEU A 499 14.31 14.57 -0.27
N SER A 500 13.40 13.62 -0.48
CA SER A 500 12.31 13.75 -1.45
C SER A 500 11.41 14.94 -1.14
N THR A 501 11.16 15.21 0.15
CA THR A 501 10.39 16.38 0.60
C THR A 501 11.07 17.67 0.17
N TYR A 502 12.38 17.82 0.43
CA TYR A 502 13.13 19.00 -0.02
C TYR A 502 13.19 19.10 -1.55
N SER A 503 13.47 17.99 -2.24
CA SER A 503 13.59 17.96 -3.70
C SER A 503 12.30 18.34 -4.43
N MET A 504 11.13 17.92 -3.93
CA MET A 504 9.84 18.32 -4.48
C MET A 504 9.63 19.83 -4.39
N LEU A 505 10.11 20.48 -3.32
CA LEU A 505 9.96 21.92 -3.10
C LEU A 505 10.90 22.76 -3.95
N LEU A 506 12.06 22.23 -4.33
CA LEU A 506 12.97 22.92 -5.25
C LEU A 506 12.30 23.23 -6.59
N ASN A 507 11.41 22.34 -7.04
CA ASN A 507 10.66 22.47 -8.29
C ASN A 507 9.33 23.24 -8.13
N HIS A 508 8.98 23.69 -6.92
CA HIS A 508 7.73 24.40 -6.69
C HIS A 508 7.76 25.79 -7.32
N ARG A 509 6.79 26.08 -8.19
CA ARG A 509 6.77 27.33 -8.98
C ARG A 509 6.62 28.58 -8.12
N SER A 510 5.78 28.54 -7.09
CA SER A 510 5.53 29.66 -6.18
C SER A 510 6.56 29.79 -5.03
N ALA A 511 7.53 28.87 -4.91
CA ALA A 511 8.50 28.95 -3.82
C ALA A 511 9.49 30.13 -4.02
N PRO A 512 9.67 31.02 -3.03
CA PRO A 512 10.63 32.12 -3.06
C PRO A 512 12.08 31.65 -3.28
N PRO A 513 12.96 32.50 -3.84
CA PRO A 513 14.36 32.14 -4.08
C PRO A 513 15.13 31.85 -2.77
N GLU A 514 14.80 32.53 -1.67
CA GLU A 514 15.39 32.27 -0.34
C GLU A 514 15.02 30.88 0.17
N VAL A 515 13.78 30.46 -0.05
CA VAL A 515 13.26 29.14 0.30
C VAL A 515 13.98 28.05 -0.49
N LYS A 516 14.12 28.24 -1.82
CA LYS A 516 14.88 27.34 -2.68
C LYS A 516 16.35 27.24 -2.26
N ARG A 517 16.96 28.32 -1.77
CA ARG A 517 18.34 28.33 -1.29
C ARG A 517 18.51 27.49 -0.02
N SER A 518 17.64 27.66 0.98
CA SER A 518 17.68 26.87 2.23
C SER A 518 17.55 25.37 1.93
N PHE A 519 16.58 25.01 1.08
CA PHE A 519 16.32 23.62 0.75
C PHE A 519 17.44 22.94 -0.05
N ARG A 520 18.26 23.69 -0.79
CA ARG A 520 19.44 23.11 -1.46
C ARG A 520 20.46 22.58 -0.45
N ALA A 521 20.72 23.32 0.62
CA ALA A 521 21.64 22.85 1.67
C ALA A 521 21.07 21.61 2.39
N SER A 522 19.80 21.67 2.80
CA SER A 522 19.11 20.56 3.48
C SER A 522 18.97 19.32 2.59
N ALA A 523 18.71 19.50 1.29
CA ALA A 523 18.69 18.41 0.31
C ALA A 523 20.08 17.80 0.11
N LEU A 524 21.12 18.62 -0.03
CA LEU A 524 22.49 18.12 -0.16
C LEU A 524 22.91 17.31 1.06
N SER A 525 22.71 17.83 2.28
CA SER A 525 23.00 17.11 3.52
C SER A 525 22.23 15.77 3.61
N SER A 526 20.93 15.78 3.29
CA SER A 526 20.11 14.57 3.31
C SER A 526 20.61 13.54 2.27
N ALA A 527 21.00 13.99 1.09
CA ALA A 527 21.54 13.14 0.03
C ALA A 527 22.88 12.50 0.41
N LEU A 528 23.78 13.26 1.02
CA LEU A 528 25.05 12.73 1.54
C LEU A 528 24.81 11.71 2.65
N ASN A 529 23.86 11.98 3.56
CA ASN A 529 23.51 11.07 4.64
C ASN A 529 22.89 9.75 4.15
N VAL A 530 22.10 9.75 3.07
CA VAL A 530 21.61 8.51 2.43
C VAL A 530 22.77 7.63 1.96
N MET A 531 23.73 8.23 1.23
CA MET A 531 24.91 7.50 0.74
C MET A 531 25.82 7.02 1.88
N ARG A 532 26.04 7.87 2.88
CA ARG A 532 26.78 7.51 4.10
C ARG A 532 26.16 6.29 4.79
N ALA A 533 24.86 6.31 5.05
CA ALA A 533 24.15 5.19 5.70
C ALA A 533 24.26 3.90 4.88
N ALA A 534 24.26 4.00 3.54
CA ALA A 534 24.49 2.84 2.67
C ALA A 534 25.91 2.26 2.80
N ILE A 535 26.94 3.12 2.88
CA ILE A 535 28.34 2.69 3.03
C ILE A 535 28.58 2.07 4.42
N GLN A 536 28.20 2.78 5.49
CA GLN A 536 28.39 2.32 6.86
C GLN A 536 27.56 1.05 7.17
N GLY A 537 26.39 0.92 6.53
CA GLY A 537 25.47 -0.19 6.70
C GLY A 537 25.70 -1.41 5.80
N GLU A 538 26.73 -1.43 4.95
CA GLU A 538 26.91 -2.41 3.87
C GLU A 538 26.63 -3.87 4.30
N ALA A 539 27.17 -4.29 5.45
CA ALA A 539 27.06 -5.66 5.93
C ALA A 539 25.59 -6.13 6.12
N ARG A 540 24.69 -5.19 6.42
CA ARG A 540 23.26 -5.42 6.69
C ARG A 540 22.37 -5.13 5.47
N LEU A 541 22.93 -4.61 4.38
CA LEU A 541 22.18 -4.23 3.18
C LEU A 541 22.21 -5.28 2.06
N LYS A 542 22.78 -6.46 2.31
CA LYS A 542 22.87 -7.54 1.32
C LYS A 542 21.48 -7.89 0.76
N SER A 543 20.47 -8.08 1.59
CA SER A 543 19.10 -8.40 1.14
C SER A 543 18.25 -7.17 0.83
N MET A 544 18.86 -5.98 0.68
CA MET A 544 18.06 -4.78 0.50
C MET A 544 17.24 -4.83 -0.80
N PRO A 545 16.04 -4.25 -0.79
CA PRO A 545 15.17 -4.16 -1.95
C PRO A 545 15.69 -3.25 -3.08
N ASN A 546 15.22 -3.50 -4.31
CA ASN A 546 15.50 -2.66 -5.47
C ASN A 546 15.07 -1.20 -5.28
N ASN A 547 13.98 -0.90 -4.57
CA ASN A 547 13.56 0.49 -4.34
C ASN A 547 14.60 1.27 -3.52
N THR A 548 15.27 0.63 -2.56
CA THR A 548 16.36 1.25 -1.79
C THR A 548 17.56 1.58 -2.67
N VAL A 549 17.87 0.74 -3.65
CA VAL A 549 18.90 1.01 -4.65
C VAL A 549 18.57 2.28 -5.43
N THR A 550 17.34 2.38 -5.93
CA THR A 550 16.86 3.57 -6.66
C THR A 550 16.95 4.82 -5.79
N MET A 551 16.57 4.73 -4.52
CA MET A 551 16.66 5.82 -3.55
C MET A 551 18.10 6.30 -3.31
N ILE A 552 19.06 5.37 -3.18
CA ILE A 552 20.49 5.70 -3.02
C ILE A 552 21.02 6.38 -4.29
N CYS A 553 20.67 5.88 -5.47
CA CYS A 553 21.09 6.50 -6.73
C CYS A 553 20.45 7.86 -6.96
N PHE A 554 19.19 8.05 -6.57
CA PHE A 554 18.54 9.36 -6.58
C PHE A 554 19.30 10.36 -5.69
N ALA A 555 19.64 9.96 -4.47
CA ALA A 555 20.46 10.78 -3.58
C ALA A 555 21.82 11.14 -4.19
N ALA A 556 22.53 10.18 -4.78
CA ALA A 556 23.80 10.42 -5.46
C ALA A 556 23.66 11.45 -6.61
N SER A 557 22.62 11.33 -7.44
CA SER A 557 22.34 12.28 -8.53
C SER A 557 22.04 13.69 -8.02
N ILE A 558 21.21 13.83 -6.98
CA ILE A 558 20.90 15.12 -6.36
C ILE A 558 22.17 15.74 -5.74
N ALA A 559 22.96 14.96 -5.00
CA ALA A 559 24.20 15.45 -4.40
C ALA A 559 25.18 15.95 -5.47
N LEU A 560 25.31 15.23 -6.59
CA LEU A 560 26.16 15.64 -7.70
C LEU A 560 25.66 16.93 -8.36
N ALA A 561 24.34 17.05 -8.58
CA ALA A 561 23.74 18.25 -9.17
C ALA A 561 23.92 19.48 -8.27
N LEU A 562 23.75 19.33 -6.96
CA LEU A 562 23.86 20.42 -5.98
C LEU A 562 25.30 20.80 -5.62
N SER A 563 26.27 19.90 -5.86
CA SER A 563 27.70 20.17 -5.65
C SER A 563 28.43 20.63 -6.91
N ALA A 564 27.74 20.76 -8.05
CA ALA A 564 28.35 21.20 -9.29
C ALA A 564 29.00 22.59 -9.11
N PRO A 565 30.27 22.77 -9.55
CA PRO A 565 31.00 24.00 -9.29
C PRO A 565 30.38 25.17 -10.08
N VAL A 566 30.00 26.21 -9.35
CA VAL A 566 29.56 27.49 -9.93
C VAL A 566 30.81 28.37 -10.13
N PRO A 567 30.98 29.05 -11.27
CA PRO A 567 32.12 29.94 -11.50
C PRO A 567 32.10 31.09 -10.50
N SER A 568 32.93 30.99 -9.46
CA SER A 568 33.13 32.04 -8.46
C SER A 568 34.46 32.75 -8.70
N LYS A 569 34.49 34.07 -8.48
CA LYS A 569 35.69 34.92 -8.61
C LYS A 569 36.62 34.82 -7.39
N THR A 570 36.18 34.12 -6.34
CA THR A 570 36.88 33.96 -5.06
C THR A 570 37.15 32.47 -4.86
N GLY A 571 38.43 32.09 -4.80
CA GLY A 571 38.88 30.70 -4.72
C GLY A 571 38.48 30.02 -3.40
N ASN A 572 37.22 29.61 -3.29
CA ASN A 572 36.70 28.84 -2.16
C ASN A 572 36.48 27.36 -2.53
N ASN A 573 36.72 26.52 -1.52
CA ASN A 573 36.71 25.06 -1.50
C ASN A 573 35.44 24.46 -2.14
N SER A 574 35.60 23.77 -3.26
CA SER A 574 34.52 23.02 -3.89
C SER A 574 34.27 21.72 -3.13
N LEU A 575 33.02 21.44 -2.72
CA LEU A 575 32.63 20.13 -2.20
C LEU A 575 32.58 19.05 -3.28
N ALA A 576 32.61 19.42 -4.56
CA ALA A 576 32.44 18.50 -5.69
C ALA A 576 33.39 17.28 -5.64
N PRO A 577 34.71 17.42 -5.33
CA PRO A 577 35.61 16.28 -5.22
C PRO A 577 35.19 15.30 -4.12
N SER A 578 34.83 15.83 -2.94
CA SER A 578 34.38 15.03 -1.79
C SER A 578 33.06 14.29 -2.07
N VAL A 579 32.12 14.96 -2.74
CA VAL A 579 30.85 14.33 -3.15
C VAL A 579 31.08 13.23 -4.20
N ARG A 580 31.95 13.46 -5.19
CA ARG A 580 32.31 12.44 -6.20
C ARG A 580 32.99 11.22 -5.58
N ASN A 581 33.83 11.43 -4.57
CA ASN A 581 34.45 10.35 -3.82
C ASN A 581 33.37 9.49 -3.12
N LEU A 582 32.44 10.13 -2.40
CA LEU A 582 31.34 9.43 -1.72
C LEU A 582 30.44 8.65 -2.70
N ILE A 583 30.14 9.21 -3.88
CA ILE A 583 29.38 8.52 -4.93
C ILE A 583 30.16 7.30 -5.44
N SER A 584 31.48 7.39 -5.57
CA SER A 584 32.35 6.29 -6.02
C SER A 584 32.43 5.16 -5.00
N GLU A 585 32.51 5.49 -3.70
CA GLU A 585 32.42 4.52 -2.60
C GLU A 585 31.05 3.82 -2.61
N THR A 586 29.97 4.61 -2.73
CA THR A 586 28.59 4.10 -2.81
C THR A 586 28.41 3.15 -3.99
N ALA A 587 28.90 3.51 -5.18
CA ALA A 587 28.87 2.66 -6.37
C ALA A 587 29.55 1.30 -6.11
N THR A 588 30.69 1.32 -5.43
CA THR A 588 31.44 0.11 -5.06
C THR A 588 30.66 -0.78 -4.09
N VAL A 589 29.95 -0.20 -3.13
CA VAL A 589 29.04 -0.93 -2.23
C VAL A 589 27.89 -1.55 -3.01
N LEU A 590 27.19 -0.77 -3.86
CA LEU A 590 26.05 -1.25 -4.65
C LEU A 590 26.43 -2.41 -5.58
N GLU A 591 27.59 -2.33 -6.25
CA GLU A 591 28.08 -3.42 -7.10
C GLU A 591 28.38 -4.69 -6.29
N ARG A 592 29.05 -4.56 -5.13
CA ARG A 592 29.39 -5.72 -4.27
C ARG A 592 28.15 -6.41 -3.72
N ILE A 593 27.21 -5.66 -3.16
CA ILE A 593 25.98 -6.27 -2.62
C ILE A 593 25.14 -6.91 -3.73
N GLY A 594 25.03 -6.27 -4.91
CA GLY A 594 24.23 -6.77 -6.02
C GLY A 594 24.82 -8.01 -6.72
N SER A 595 26.14 -8.16 -6.66
CA SER A 595 26.87 -9.30 -7.24
C SER A 595 27.15 -10.43 -6.26
N THR A 596 26.61 -10.34 -5.03
CA THR A 596 26.76 -11.38 -4.00
C THR A 596 25.42 -12.04 -3.70
N PRO A 597 25.28 -13.37 -3.91
CA PRO A 597 26.21 -14.27 -4.60
C PRO A 597 26.30 -14.01 -6.12
N SER A 598 27.26 -14.62 -6.81
CA SER A 598 27.59 -14.31 -8.22
C SER A 598 26.41 -14.50 -9.20
N HIS A 599 25.50 -15.43 -8.92
CA HIS A 599 24.29 -15.66 -9.73
C HIS A 599 23.12 -14.72 -9.40
N ARG A 600 23.22 -13.87 -8.38
CA ARG A 600 22.13 -12.96 -7.97
C ARG A 600 21.79 -11.95 -9.05
N ASN A 601 22.81 -11.38 -9.69
CA ASN A 601 22.69 -10.33 -10.71
C ASN A 601 21.65 -9.25 -10.33
N GLY A 602 21.74 -8.72 -9.11
CA GLY A 602 20.76 -7.79 -8.57
C GLY A 602 20.79 -6.42 -9.25
N ALA A 603 19.68 -5.68 -9.20
CA ALA A 603 19.57 -4.34 -9.79
C ALA A 603 20.69 -3.40 -9.30
N SER A 604 21.15 -3.54 -8.05
CA SER A 604 22.27 -2.77 -7.47
C SER A 604 23.53 -2.74 -8.33
N VAL A 605 23.82 -3.80 -9.11
CA VAL A 605 24.98 -3.83 -10.01
C VAL A 605 24.84 -2.80 -11.14
N VAL A 606 23.66 -2.75 -11.77
CA VAL A 606 23.38 -1.82 -12.87
C VAL A 606 23.44 -0.38 -12.37
N TYR A 607 22.82 -0.12 -11.23
CA TYR A 607 22.80 1.18 -10.59
C TYR A 607 24.18 1.64 -10.11
N GLY A 608 25.00 0.75 -9.54
CA GLY A 608 26.38 1.07 -9.15
C GLY A 608 27.25 1.42 -10.36
N ARG A 609 27.16 0.66 -11.46
CA ARG A 609 27.85 0.97 -12.72
C ARG A 609 27.41 2.32 -13.29
N PHE A 610 26.11 2.61 -13.23
CA PHE A 610 25.57 3.91 -13.64
C PHE A 610 26.17 5.06 -12.84
N LEU A 611 26.28 4.94 -11.51
CA LEU A 611 26.93 5.96 -10.68
C LEU A 611 28.40 6.20 -11.07
N ARG A 612 29.14 5.16 -11.46
CA ARG A 612 30.52 5.34 -11.97
C ARG A 612 30.56 6.13 -13.27
N VAL A 613 29.63 5.86 -14.19
CA VAL A 613 29.52 6.61 -15.45
C VAL A 613 29.17 8.07 -15.15
N LEU A 614 28.23 8.30 -14.24
CA LEU A 614 27.79 9.62 -13.80
C LEU A 614 28.96 10.47 -13.28
N VAL A 615 29.79 9.91 -12.39
CA VAL A 615 30.95 10.62 -11.83
C VAL A 615 32.00 10.95 -12.89
N LYS A 616 32.20 10.06 -13.88
CA LYS A 616 33.15 10.28 -14.99
C LYS A 616 32.69 11.36 -15.97
N GLN A 617 31.39 11.48 -16.20
CA GLN A 617 30.82 12.45 -17.16
C GLN A 617 30.62 13.83 -16.56
N ALA A 618 30.63 13.97 -15.23
CA ALA A 618 30.37 15.25 -14.61
C ALA A 618 31.53 16.25 -14.83
N PRO A 619 31.24 17.53 -15.18
CA PRO A 619 32.25 18.49 -15.61
C PRO A 619 33.37 18.69 -14.57
N THR A 620 34.62 18.48 -14.97
CA THR A 620 35.80 18.91 -14.21
C THR A 620 36.17 20.32 -14.65
N ILE A 621 36.15 21.29 -13.73
CA ILE A 621 36.76 22.60 -14.00
C ILE A 621 38.28 22.38 -13.90
N GLU A 622 38.99 22.48 -15.02
CA GLU A 622 40.44 22.63 -14.99
C GLU A 622 40.78 23.94 -14.28
N PRO A 623 41.70 23.95 -13.31
CA PRO A 623 42.12 25.19 -12.67
C PRO A 623 42.64 26.13 -13.75
N ALA A 624 42.08 27.34 -13.82
CA ALA A 624 42.53 28.35 -14.77
C ALA A 624 44.04 28.52 -14.63
N ILE A 625 44.79 28.14 -15.66
CA ILE A 625 46.21 28.46 -15.79
C ILE A 625 46.27 29.99 -15.81
N TYR A 626 46.74 30.58 -14.72
CA TYR A 626 47.07 32.00 -14.70
C TYR A 626 48.22 32.22 -15.70
N HIS A 627 47.89 32.62 -16.92
CA HIS A 627 48.87 33.24 -17.80
C HIS A 627 49.25 34.58 -17.19
N HIS A 628 50.42 34.63 -16.53
CA HIS A 628 51.05 35.91 -16.22
C HIS A 628 51.22 36.68 -17.55
N PRO A 629 50.70 37.92 -17.66
CA PRO A 629 51.01 38.74 -18.81
C PRO A 629 52.53 38.99 -18.85
N PRO A 630 53.16 39.00 -20.04
CA PRO A 630 54.59 39.22 -20.14
C PRO A 630 54.94 40.59 -19.56
N GLN A 631 55.91 40.62 -18.64
CA GLN A 631 56.46 41.87 -18.12
C GLN A 631 57.11 42.64 -19.27
N ASP A 632 56.63 43.86 -19.51
CA ASP A 632 57.29 44.82 -20.38
C ASP A 632 58.69 45.12 -19.84
N ILE A 633 59.71 44.69 -20.59
CA ILE A 633 61.11 45.03 -20.36
C ILE A 633 61.31 46.47 -20.86
N ALA A 634 61.43 47.42 -19.93
CA ALA A 634 61.99 48.73 -20.24
C ALA A 634 63.51 48.59 -20.53
N PRO A 635 64.08 49.29 -21.51
CA PRO A 635 65.49 49.17 -21.87
C PRO A 635 66.35 50.00 -20.91
N SER A 636 67.28 49.34 -20.21
CA SER A 636 68.40 50.04 -19.57
C SER A 636 69.70 49.67 -20.28
N MET A 637 70.41 50.70 -20.70
CA MET A 637 71.67 50.66 -21.46
C MET A 637 72.80 49.94 -20.70
N ALA A 638 73.66 49.28 -21.48
CA ALA A 638 74.99 48.77 -21.12
C ALA A 638 75.91 49.91 -20.58
N ILE A 639 77.05 49.70 -19.90
CA ILE A 639 78.25 48.88 -20.17
C ILE A 639 79.11 48.79 -18.85
N PRO A 640 80.31 48.16 -18.77
CA PRO A 640 80.59 46.76 -18.43
C PRO A 640 81.56 46.54 -17.23
N ASP A 641 81.79 45.24 -16.96
CA ASP A 641 83.09 44.61 -16.69
C ASP A 641 83.66 44.48 -15.26
N LEU A 642 83.79 43.20 -14.85
CA LEU A 642 85.02 42.47 -14.49
C LEU A 642 84.98 41.68 -13.17
N LEU A 643 85.19 40.36 -13.36
CA LEU A 643 85.93 39.40 -12.52
C LEU A 643 85.26 38.75 -11.28
N SER A 644 84.88 37.49 -11.47
CA SER A 644 84.99 36.36 -10.53
C SER A 644 86.44 36.22 -9.98
N PRO A 645 86.74 35.57 -8.82
CA PRO A 645 86.27 34.22 -8.49
C PRO A 645 85.94 33.89 -7.00
N LEU A 646 85.24 32.74 -6.87
CA LEU A 646 85.00 31.89 -5.68
C LEU A 646 86.26 31.68 -4.80
N PRO A 647 86.15 31.29 -3.49
CA PRO A 647 85.73 29.92 -3.14
C PRO A 647 84.94 29.69 -1.82
N THR A 648 84.15 28.61 -1.85
CA THR A 648 83.68 27.66 -0.82
C THR A 648 84.08 27.82 0.67
N ASP A 649 83.03 27.87 1.52
CA ASP A 649 82.73 27.19 2.82
C ASP A 649 83.76 27.18 4.00
N PRO A 650 83.37 27.08 5.30
CA PRO A 650 82.14 26.44 5.82
C PRO A 650 81.42 27.11 7.03
N ALA A 651 80.12 26.78 7.15
CA ALA A 651 79.35 26.47 8.36
C ALA A 651 79.22 27.47 9.56
N LEU A 652 77.95 27.57 10.00
CA LEU A 652 77.41 27.97 11.31
C LEU A 652 77.26 29.48 11.59
N THR A 653 76.02 29.99 11.51
CA THR A 653 75.18 30.25 12.70
C THR A 653 73.87 30.99 12.36
N ALA A 654 72.87 30.69 13.19
CA ALA A 654 71.70 31.50 13.53
C ALA A 654 70.55 31.62 12.50
N ASN A 655 69.53 30.78 12.72
CA ASN A 655 68.14 31.07 12.36
C ASN A 655 67.68 32.41 12.96
N PRO A 656 66.85 33.15 12.21
CA PRO A 656 65.64 33.69 12.78
C PRO A 656 64.40 33.20 12.01
N ILE A 657 63.41 32.85 12.80
CA ILE A 657 62.02 32.47 12.51
C ILE A 657 61.38 33.31 11.39
N PRO A 658 60.55 32.70 10.52
CA PRO A 658 59.40 33.42 9.96
C PRO A 658 58.08 32.70 10.28
N ASN A 659 57.31 33.39 11.12
CA ASN A 659 55.85 33.40 11.27
C ASN A 659 55.03 32.23 10.69
N ASP A 660 54.47 31.47 11.61
CA ASP A 660 53.23 30.71 11.44
C ASP A 660 52.08 31.64 11.00
N HIS A 661 51.71 31.56 9.72
CA HIS A 661 50.33 31.81 9.28
C HIS A 661 49.68 30.47 9.00
N ILE A 662 49.12 29.86 10.06
CA ILE A 662 48.25 28.70 9.98
C ILE A 662 46.93 29.15 9.34
N GLY A 663 46.79 28.97 8.03
CA GLY A 663 45.49 28.91 7.36
C GLY A 663 44.91 27.49 7.51
N PRO A 664 43.57 27.31 7.59
CA PRO A 664 42.96 25.99 7.73
C PRO A 664 43.05 25.24 6.40
N PHE A 665 44.15 24.50 6.19
CA PHE A 665 44.25 23.48 5.15
C PHE A 665 43.40 22.28 5.57
N TRP A 666 42.21 22.15 4.99
CA TRP A 666 41.46 20.90 5.03
C TRP A 666 42.15 19.87 4.12
N PRO A 667 42.09 18.55 4.42
CA PRO A 667 42.57 17.51 3.49
C PRO A 667 41.90 17.66 2.12
N GLU A 668 42.59 17.30 1.03
CA GLU A 668 42.15 17.45 -0.38
C GLU A 668 40.74 16.89 -0.69
N THR A 669 40.16 16.04 0.17
CA THR A 669 38.75 15.64 0.16
C THR A 669 38.21 15.41 1.58
N LEU A 670 36.94 15.77 1.83
CA LEU A 670 36.25 15.51 3.09
C LEU A 670 35.75 14.05 3.17
N PRO A 671 36.00 13.33 4.27
CA PRO A 671 35.66 11.91 4.38
C PRO A 671 34.20 11.70 4.83
N PHE A 672 33.23 12.15 4.01
CA PHE A 672 31.80 12.06 4.31
C PHE A 672 31.30 10.65 4.67
N SER A 673 31.95 9.60 4.18
CA SER A 673 31.61 8.21 4.49
C SER A 673 31.89 7.82 5.95
N THR A 674 32.82 8.53 6.61
CA THR A 674 33.21 8.27 8.01
C THR A 674 32.59 9.23 9.02
N MET A 675 32.07 10.36 8.55
CA MET A 675 31.37 11.34 9.39
C MET A 675 30.07 10.74 9.97
N SER A 676 29.62 11.28 11.09
CA SER A 676 28.29 11.05 11.65
C SER A 676 27.23 11.90 10.94
N TYR A 677 25.96 11.60 11.20
CA TYR A 677 24.83 12.37 10.64
C TYR A 677 24.93 13.87 10.95
N ASN A 678 25.28 14.22 12.19
CA ASN A 678 25.39 15.62 12.62
C ASN A 678 26.61 16.31 12.02
N GLU A 679 27.75 15.63 11.95
CA GLU A 679 28.97 16.18 11.34
C GLU A 679 28.76 16.53 9.86
N VAL A 680 28.04 15.70 9.10
CA VAL A 680 27.64 16.02 7.72
C VAL A 680 26.80 17.29 7.68
N ASN A 681 25.80 17.41 8.56
CA ASN A 681 24.91 18.58 8.59
C ASN A 681 25.65 19.87 8.95
N GLU A 682 26.51 19.82 9.97
CA GLU A 682 27.34 20.95 10.39
C GLU A 682 28.30 21.37 9.27
N THR A 683 28.93 20.40 8.60
CA THR A 683 29.85 20.66 7.48
C THR A 683 29.15 21.38 6.32
N ILE A 684 27.93 20.96 5.96
CA ILE A 684 27.16 21.60 4.89
C ILE A 684 26.64 22.98 5.30
N THR A 685 26.16 23.11 6.54
CA THR A 685 25.62 24.38 7.06
C THR A 685 26.71 25.46 7.15
N ASN A 686 27.93 25.06 7.53
CA ASN A 686 29.09 25.95 7.64
C ASN A 686 29.83 26.18 6.31
N SER A 687 29.35 25.60 5.21
CA SER A 687 29.99 25.74 3.89
C SER A 687 29.49 27.00 3.17
N ASP A 688 30.40 27.85 2.69
CA ASP A 688 30.11 29.07 1.92
C ASP A 688 29.45 28.85 0.54
N LEU A 689 29.10 27.60 0.20
CA LEU A 689 28.54 27.20 -1.10
C LEU A 689 27.27 27.95 -1.52
N PHE A 690 26.50 28.46 -0.57
CA PHE A 690 25.20 29.08 -0.82
C PHE A 690 25.15 30.60 -0.58
N SER A 691 26.30 31.28 -0.61
CA SER A 691 26.38 32.75 -0.47
C SER A 691 25.61 33.51 -1.57
N ALA A 692 25.04 34.66 -1.20
CA ALA A 692 24.08 35.45 -1.99
C ALA A 692 24.55 35.81 -3.42
N ALA A 693 25.84 35.99 -3.65
CA ALA A 693 26.39 36.43 -4.94
C ALA A 693 26.53 35.31 -5.99
N LEU A 694 26.39 34.03 -5.60
CA LEU A 694 26.67 32.88 -6.48
C LEU A 694 25.41 32.29 -7.15
N LEU A 695 24.22 32.79 -6.78
CA LEU A 695 22.95 32.07 -6.99
C LEU A 695 21.95 32.80 -7.88
N ASP A 696 22.30 33.97 -8.42
CA ASP A 696 21.49 34.72 -9.41
C ASP A 696 21.72 34.26 -10.86
N LEU A 697 22.52 33.20 -11.07
CA LEU A 697 22.68 32.62 -12.41
C LEU A 697 21.49 31.70 -12.71
N PRO A 698 20.81 31.90 -13.85
CA PRO A 698 19.72 31.04 -14.26
C PRO A 698 20.24 29.61 -14.41
N TRP A 699 19.43 28.64 -13.95
CA TRP A 699 19.62 27.24 -14.31
C TRP A 699 19.86 27.16 -15.81
N ASN A 700 20.98 26.56 -16.22
CA ASN A 700 21.28 26.42 -17.63
C ASN A 700 20.40 25.27 -18.16
N GLU A 701 19.16 25.60 -18.55
CA GLU A 701 18.22 24.68 -19.23
C GLU A 701 18.82 24.02 -20.48
N ASN A 702 19.94 24.58 -20.98
CA ASN A 702 20.69 24.08 -22.12
C ASN A 702 21.61 22.89 -21.82
N ASN A 703 21.60 22.30 -20.62
CA ASN A 703 22.29 21.03 -20.38
C ASN A 703 21.33 19.85 -20.67
N PRO A 704 21.42 19.18 -21.84
CA PRO A 704 20.38 18.24 -22.31
C PRO A 704 20.23 17.03 -21.38
N LEU A 705 21.28 16.69 -20.62
CA LEU A 705 21.29 15.57 -19.68
C LEU A 705 20.47 15.82 -18.40
N PHE A 706 20.22 17.08 -18.04
CA PHE A 706 19.60 17.44 -16.76
C PHE A 706 18.16 17.94 -16.89
N SER A 707 17.79 18.56 -18.01
CA SER A 707 16.42 19.06 -18.24
C SER A 707 15.39 17.92 -18.33
N ASP A 708 15.76 16.77 -18.88
CA ASP A 708 14.89 15.58 -18.97
C ASP A 708 14.76 14.79 -17.65
N TRP A 709 15.66 14.98 -16.68
CA TRP A 709 15.66 14.24 -15.40
C TRP A 709 14.86 14.90 -14.29
N ILE A 710 14.69 16.23 -14.33
CA ILE A 710 14.09 17.01 -13.25
C ILE A 710 12.60 17.32 -13.50
N ASN A 711 12.10 17.01 -14.70
CA ASN A 711 10.66 16.92 -14.97
C ASN A 711 10.06 15.69 -14.27
N LEU A 712 10.12 15.69 -12.94
CA LEU A 712 9.24 14.87 -12.11
C LEU A 712 7.81 15.20 -12.53
N PRO A 713 6.94 14.20 -12.75
CA PRO A 713 5.53 14.48 -12.98
C PRO A 713 5.05 15.35 -11.82
N GLU A 714 4.29 16.41 -12.12
CA GLU A 714 3.45 17.03 -11.11
C GLU A 714 2.70 15.87 -10.44
N PHE A 715 3.04 15.62 -9.18
CA PHE A 715 2.39 14.57 -8.41
C PHE A 715 0.95 15.04 -8.22
N ASN A 716 0.08 14.68 -9.16
CA ASN A 716 -1.36 14.81 -9.08
C ASN A 716 -1.81 13.84 -7.98
N PHE A 717 -1.66 14.28 -6.74
CA PHE A 717 -2.43 13.78 -5.62
C PHE A 717 -3.74 14.56 -5.60
N PRO A 718 -4.89 13.87 -5.53
CA PRO A 718 -6.21 14.49 -5.55
C PRO A 718 -6.44 15.47 -4.40
#